data_AF-A0A8S9KE01-F1
#
_entry.id   AF-A0A8S9KE01-F1
#
_cell.length_a   1.000
_cell.length_b   1.000
_cell.length_c   1.000
_cell.angle_alpha   90.00
_cell.angle_beta   90.00
_cell.angle_gamma   90.00
#
_symmetry.space_group_name_H-M   'P 1'
#
loop_
_entity.id
_entity.type
_entity.pdbx_description
1 polymer ?
#
loop_
_entity_poly.entity_id
_entity_poly.type
_entity_poly.pdbx_seq_one_letter_code
_entity_poly.pdbx_strand_id
1 'polypeptide(L)'
;MSNQKKRNFQIEAFKHRVVVDPKYADKTWQILERAIHQIYNQDASGLSFEELYRNAYNMVLHKFGEKLYTGFIATMTGHLKEKARLIEAAQGGAFLEELNKKWNEHNKALEMIRDILMYMDRTYIESTKKPHVHPMGLSLWRDNVVHSPKIHTRLLNTLLDLVYKERTGEVIDRGLVRNVTKMFMDLGESVYQDDFEKPFLEASSEFYKVESQEFIESCDCGDYLKKAEKRLTEEIDRVGHYLDAKSEDKITSVVEREMIANHMQRLVHMENSGLVNMLLNDKYEDLGRMYSLFRRVTNGLSTVRDVMTSHLREMGKQLVTDPEKSKDPVEFVQRLLDERDKYDKIISTAFGNDKTFQNASNSSFEYFINLNTRSPEFISLFVDDKLRKGLKGIADVDVEVILDKVMMLFRYLQEKDVFEKYYKQHLAKRLLSGKTVSDDAEKSLIVKLKTECGYQFTSKLEGMFTDMKTSEDTMRGFYGSHPELSEGPTLTVQILTTGSWPTQPAVPCNLPAEVSVLCEKFRSYYLGTHTGRRLSWQTNMGTADIKAVFGKGQKHELNVSTFQMCVLMLFNNSDRLSYKEIEQATEIPAPELRRCLQSLACVKGKNVIKKEPMSKDIGEDDLFVVNDKFTSKFYKVKIGTVVAQKETEPEKQETR
;
A
#
# COMPACT_ATOMS: atom_id res chain seq x y z
N MET A 1 -54.82 -19.54 90.58
CA MET A 1 -56.17 -19.78 90.02
C MET A 1 -56.81 -18.40 89.85
N SER A 2 -56.96 -17.82 88.66
CA SER A 2 -57.84 -18.26 87.57
C SER A 2 -57.34 -17.68 86.23
N ASN A 3 -56.97 -18.56 85.30
CA ASN A 3 -56.61 -18.21 83.92
C ASN A 3 -57.90 -17.98 83.11
N GLN A 4 -58.22 -16.74 82.74
CA GLN A 4 -59.24 -16.45 81.74
C GLN A 4 -58.76 -16.94 80.36
N LYS A 5 -59.42 -18.00 79.86
CA LYS A 5 -59.18 -18.58 78.54
C LYS A 5 -59.44 -17.53 77.43
N LYS A 6 -58.43 -17.25 76.60
CA LYS A 6 -58.63 -16.68 75.26
C LYS A 6 -59.58 -17.61 74.49
N ARG A 7 -60.77 -17.12 74.14
CA ARG A 7 -61.70 -17.82 73.23
C ARG A 7 -61.08 -17.83 71.83
N ASN A 8 -60.52 -18.96 71.40
CA ASN A 8 -60.28 -19.20 69.98
C ASN A 8 -61.64 -19.32 69.30
N PHE A 9 -61.96 -18.42 68.37
CA PHE A 9 -63.07 -18.61 67.45
C PHE A 9 -62.68 -19.70 66.45
N GLN A 10 -63.19 -20.91 66.67
CA GLN A 10 -63.23 -21.94 65.62
C GLN A 10 -64.47 -21.67 64.78
N ILE A 11 -64.28 -21.24 63.53
CA ILE A 11 -65.34 -21.27 62.53
C ILE A 11 -65.55 -22.76 62.20
N GLU A 12 -66.67 -23.35 62.64
CA GLU A 12 -67.06 -24.68 62.18
C GLU A 12 -67.22 -24.65 60.66
N ALA A 13 -66.55 -25.57 59.96
CA ALA A 13 -66.65 -25.68 58.53
C ALA A 13 -68.12 -25.90 58.14
N PHE A 14 -68.69 -24.98 57.37
CA PHE A 14 -70.03 -25.11 56.81
C PHE A 14 -70.08 -26.42 56.00
N LYS A 15 -70.81 -27.43 56.48
CA LYS A 15 -70.80 -28.81 55.94
C LYS A 15 -71.51 -28.97 54.59
N HIS A 16 -71.99 -27.88 54.00
CA HIS A 16 -72.47 -27.86 52.63
C HIS A 16 -71.32 -27.46 51.71
N ARG A 17 -70.68 -28.43 51.04
CA ARG A 17 -69.92 -28.12 49.83
C ARG A 17 -70.93 -27.49 48.87
N VAL A 18 -70.78 -26.20 48.58
CA VAL A 18 -71.45 -25.60 47.43
C VAL A 18 -70.84 -26.27 46.19
N VAL A 19 -71.42 -27.40 45.79
CA VAL A 19 -71.12 -28.04 44.52
C VAL A 19 -71.79 -27.14 43.49
N VAL A 20 -70.99 -26.29 42.86
CA VAL A 20 -71.46 -25.46 41.75
C VAL A 20 -71.98 -26.40 40.66
N ASP A 21 -73.23 -26.20 40.24
CA ASP A 21 -73.91 -27.01 39.22
C ASP A 21 -73.04 -27.11 37.97
N PRO A 22 -72.77 -28.30 37.41
CA PRO A 22 -72.09 -28.45 36.12
C PRO A 22 -72.67 -27.56 35.01
N LYS A 23 -73.99 -27.28 35.04
CA LYS A 23 -74.66 -26.37 34.12
C LYS A 23 -74.24 -24.90 34.28
N TYR A 24 -73.72 -24.51 35.44
CA TYR A 24 -73.16 -23.16 35.66
C TYR A 24 -71.89 -22.96 34.83
N ALA A 25 -71.02 -23.96 34.75
CA ALA A 25 -69.81 -23.88 33.92
C ALA A 25 -70.16 -23.76 32.43
N ASP A 26 -71.18 -24.47 31.95
CA ASP A 26 -71.65 -24.39 30.57
C ASP A 26 -72.28 -23.03 30.24
N LYS A 27 -73.15 -22.51 31.12
CA LYS A 27 -73.77 -21.19 30.92
C LYS A 27 -72.73 -20.07 30.95
N THR A 28 -71.79 -20.11 31.89
CA THR A 28 -70.74 -19.10 32.01
C THR A 28 -69.77 -19.18 30.83
N TRP A 29 -69.45 -20.39 30.35
CA TRP A 29 -68.67 -20.57 29.12
C TRP A 29 -69.38 -20.00 27.89
N GLN A 30 -70.68 -20.25 27.71
CA GLN A 30 -71.43 -19.68 26.59
C GLN A 30 -71.43 -18.14 26.57
N ILE A 31 -71.42 -17.49 27.75
CA ILE A 31 -71.30 -16.03 27.85
C ILE A 31 -69.91 -15.59 27.38
N LEU A 32 -68.85 -16.27 27.82
CA LEU A 32 -67.47 -15.96 27.43
C LEU A 32 -67.22 -16.25 25.94
N GLU A 33 -67.75 -17.36 25.41
CA GLU A 33 -67.68 -17.73 24.01
C GLU A 33 -68.37 -16.69 23.12
N ARG A 34 -69.58 -16.23 23.49
CA ARG A 34 -70.26 -15.13 22.78
C ARG A 34 -69.47 -13.84 22.82
N ALA A 35 -68.84 -13.51 23.95
CA ALA A 35 -68.00 -12.33 24.05
C ALA A 35 -66.76 -12.44 23.15
N ILE A 36 -66.11 -13.60 23.08
CA ILE A 36 -65.01 -13.87 22.15
C ILE A 36 -65.49 -13.68 20.69
N HIS A 37 -66.66 -14.20 20.34
CA HIS A 37 -67.26 -13.97 19.01
C HIS A 37 -67.50 -12.49 18.71
N GLN A 38 -68.04 -11.74 19.67
CA GLN A 38 -68.27 -10.29 19.52
C GLN A 38 -66.97 -9.49 19.38
N ILE A 39 -65.92 -9.85 20.12
CA ILE A 39 -64.59 -9.25 20.00
C ILE A 39 -64.00 -9.49 18.60
N TYR A 40 -64.08 -10.72 18.08
CA TYR A 40 -63.61 -11.03 16.72
C TYR A 40 -64.42 -10.35 15.62
N ASN A 41 -65.70 -10.07 15.87
CA ASN A 41 -66.60 -9.33 14.97
C ASN A 41 -66.48 -7.80 15.10
N GLN A 42 -65.54 -7.29 15.90
CA GLN A 42 -65.33 -5.86 16.17
C GLN A 42 -66.50 -5.15 16.86
N ASP A 43 -67.38 -5.90 17.53
CA ASP A 43 -68.55 -5.41 18.27
C ASP A 43 -68.31 -5.49 19.78
N ALA A 44 -67.24 -4.83 20.26
CA ALA A 44 -66.82 -4.88 21.66
C ALA A 44 -67.45 -3.77 22.54
N SER A 45 -68.16 -2.81 21.94
CA SER A 45 -68.65 -1.60 22.62
C SER A 45 -69.71 -1.87 23.69
N GLY A 46 -70.45 -2.98 23.56
CA GLY A 46 -71.49 -3.39 24.51
C GLY A 46 -71.00 -4.37 25.60
N LEU A 47 -69.72 -4.73 25.61
CA LEU A 47 -69.18 -5.73 26.53
C LEU A 47 -68.71 -5.10 27.85
N SER A 48 -69.14 -5.68 28.99
CA SER A 48 -68.58 -5.36 30.30
C SER A 48 -67.35 -6.23 30.57
N PHE A 49 -66.16 -5.68 30.34
CA PHE A 49 -64.88 -6.38 30.59
C PHE A 49 -64.72 -6.86 32.04
N GLU A 50 -65.25 -6.09 33.01
CA GLU A 50 -65.24 -6.47 34.43
C GLU A 50 -66.12 -7.71 34.69
N GLU A 51 -67.30 -7.76 34.07
CA GLU A 51 -68.21 -8.90 34.23
C GLU A 51 -67.63 -10.16 33.57
N LEU A 52 -67.06 -10.03 32.37
CA LEU A 52 -66.39 -11.12 31.67
C LEU A 52 -65.18 -11.64 32.44
N TYR A 53 -64.36 -10.74 32.98
CA TYR A 53 -63.24 -11.10 33.85
C TYR A 53 -63.72 -11.85 35.10
N ARG A 54 -64.79 -11.37 35.77
CA ARG A 54 -65.37 -12.03 36.95
C ARG A 54 -65.91 -13.42 36.62
N ASN A 55 -66.52 -13.59 35.44
CA ASN A 55 -67.00 -14.88 34.95
C ASN A 55 -65.85 -15.86 34.69
N ALA A 56 -64.77 -15.41 34.03
CA ALA A 56 -63.56 -16.21 33.86
C ALA A 56 -62.88 -16.55 35.20
N TYR A 57 -62.81 -15.59 36.12
CA TYR A 57 -62.31 -15.78 37.49
C TYR A 57 -63.08 -16.87 38.23
N ASN A 58 -64.42 -16.80 38.23
CA ASN A 58 -65.27 -17.78 38.91
C ASN A 58 -65.12 -19.18 38.30
N MET A 59 -64.98 -19.29 36.97
CA MET A 59 -64.74 -20.59 36.31
C MET A 59 -63.43 -21.24 36.78
N VAL A 60 -62.35 -20.47 36.88
CA VAL A 60 -61.06 -20.98 37.37
C VAL A 60 -61.13 -21.32 38.86
N LEU A 61 -61.74 -20.46 39.68
CA LEU A 61 -61.93 -20.66 41.12
C LEU A 61 -62.69 -21.97 41.42
N HIS A 62 -63.70 -22.30 40.61
CA HIS A 62 -64.50 -23.52 40.74
C HIS A 62 -63.90 -24.76 40.05
N LYS A 63 -62.60 -24.75 39.73
CA LYS A 63 -61.85 -25.86 39.10
C LYS A 63 -62.26 -26.21 37.67
N PHE A 64 -62.91 -25.30 36.93
CA PHE A 64 -63.25 -25.49 35.52
C PHE A 64 -62.22 -24.87 34.54
N GLY A 65 -60.99 -24.63 35.00
CA GLY A 65 -59.92 -24.01 34.19
C GLY A 65 -59.56 -24.80 32.92
N GLU A 66 -59.62 -26.14 32.97
CA GLU A 66 -59.34 -26.97 31.78
C GLU A 66 -60.39 -26.79 30.69
N LYS A 67 -61.67 -26.75 31.08
CA LYS A 67 -62.79 -26.54 30.17
C LYS A 67 -62.74 -25.15 29.55
N LEU A 68 -62.38 -24.14 30.34
CA LEU A 68 -62.17 -22.77 29.88
C LEU A 68 -61.03 -22.68 28.84
N TYR A 69 -59.89 -23.33 29.12
CA TYR A 69 -58.73 -23.32 28.23
C TYR A 69 -58.98 -24.07 26.91
N THR A 70 -59.57 -25.27 26.97
CA THR A 70 -59.89 -26.07 25.78
C THR A 70 -61.00 -25.42 24.95
N GLY A 71 -62.01 -24.84 25.61
CA GLY A 71 -63.06 -24.07 24.94
C GLY A 71 -62.47 -22.86 24.20
N PHE A 72 -61.59 -22.10 24.85
CA PHE A 72 -60.90 -20.96 24.26
C PHE A 72 -60.12 -21.35 23.00
N ILE A 73 -59.33 -22.43 23.06
CA ILE A 73 -58.59 -22.94 21.90
C ILE A 73 -59.56 -23.32 20.76
N ALA A 74 -60.66 -24.02 21.06
CA ALA A 74 -61.62 -24.46 20.06
C ALA A 74 -62.31 -23.27 19.36
N THR A 75 -62.81 -22.29 20.13
CA THR A 75 -63.46 -21.09 19.59
C THR A 75 -62.49 -20.25 18.75
N MET A 76 -61.26 -20.04 19.23
CA MET A 76 -60.23 -19.34 18.44
C MET A 76 -59.88 -20.08 17.16
N THR A 77 -59.67 -21.39 17.23
CA THR A 77 -59.35 -22.21 16.05
C THR A 77 -60.45 -22.11 14.99
N GLY A 78 -61.71 -22.10 15.41
CA GLY A 78 -62.85 -21.88 14.51
C GLY A 78 -62.78 -20.53 13.78
N HIS A 79 -62.54 -19.44 14.52
CA HIS A 79 -62.37 -18.11 13.94
C HIS A 79 -61.17 -18.00 13.00
N LEU A 80 -60.03 -18.58 13.38
CA LEU A 80 -58.82 -18.54 12.59
C LEU A 80 -58.95 -19.31 11.28
N LYS A 81 -59.66 -20.44 11.27
CA LYS A 81 -59.98 -21.17 10.04
C LYS A 81 -60.87 -20.37 9.10
N GLU A 82 -61.82 -19.61 9.63
CA GLU A 82 -62.65 -18.73 8.80
C GLU A 82 -61.85 -17.53 8.26
N LYS A 83 -61.01 -16.91 9.09
CA LYS A 83 -60.08 -15.87 8.62
C LYS A 83 -59.11 -16.40 7.56
N ALA A 84 -58.58 -17.62 7.72
CA ALA A 84 -57.73 -18.27 6.73
C ALA A 84 -58.45 -18.43 5.38
N ARG A 85 -59.72 -18.84 5.37
CA ARG A 85 -60.52 -18.93 4.12
C ARG A 85 -60.68 -17.59 3.41
N LEU A 86 -60.88 -16.50 4.16
CA LEU A 86 -60.98 -15.16 3.57
C LEU A 86 -59.64 -14.72 2.97
N ILE A 87 -58.53 -15.00 3.64
CA ILE A 87 -57.18 -14.73 3.15
C ILE A 87 -56.89 -15.58 1.89
N GLU A 88 -57.29 -16.86 1.88
CA GLU A 88 -57.17 -17.74 0.72
C GLU A 88 -57.93 -17.22 -0.50
N ALA A 89 -59.10 -16.61 -0.29
CA ALA A 89 -59.94 -16.07 -1.36
C ALA A 89 -59.36 -14.80 -2.00
N ALA A 90 -58.54 -14.03 -1.29
CA ALA A 90 -57.91 -12.82 -1.81
C ALA A 90 -56.94 -13.15 -2.97
N GLN A 91 -56.97 -12.38 -4.05
CA GLN A 91 -56.17 -12.62 -5.27
C GLN A 91 -55.10 -11.54 -5.47
N GLY A 92 -53.98 -11.91 -6.10
CA GLY A 92 -52.91 -10.98 -6.48
C GLY A 92 -52.32 -10.19 -5.31
N GLY A 93 -52.04 -8.90 -5.53
CA GLY A 93 -51.42 -7.99 -4.54
C GLY A 93 -52.26 -7.72 -3.29
N ALA A 94 -53.58 -7.88 -3.36
CA ALA A 94 -54.48 -7.71 -2.21
C ALA A 94 -54.31 -8.81 -1.14
N PHE A 95 -53.64 -9.92 -1.47
CA PHE A 95 -53.41 -11.03 -0.53
C PHE A 95 -52.58 -10.62 0.68
N LEU A 96 -51.46 -9.92 0.49
CA LEU A 96 -50.60 -9.49 1.60
C LEU A 96 -51.28 -8.41 2.45
N GLU A 97 -52.01 -7.49 1.81
CA GLU A 97 -52.78 -6.46 2.50
C GLU A 97 -53.86 -7.07 3.40
N GLU A 98 -54.63 -8.04 2.89
CA GLU A 98 -55.67 -8.72 3.66
C GLU A 98 -55.06 -9.57 4.78
N LEU A 99 -53.94 -10.27 4.53
CA LEU A 99 -53.21 -11.00 5.56
C LEU A 99 -52.75 -10.06 6.69
N ASN A 100 -52.10 -8.94 6.35
CA ASN A 100 -51.64 -7.96 7.32
C ASN A 100 -52.82 -7.34 8.10
N LYS A 101 -53.92 -7.01 7.42
CA LYS A 101 -55.13 -6.52 8.07
C LYS A 101 -55.69 -7.54 9.07
N LYS A 102 -55.84 -8.80 8.67
CA LYS A 102 -56.39 -9.87 9.51
C LYS A 102 -55.47 -10.21 10.68
N TRP A 103 -54.16 -10.10 10.50
CA TRP A 103 -53.15 -10.21 11.57
C TRP A 103 -53.30 -9.10 12.61
N ASN A 104 -53.42 -7.84 12.16
CA ASN A 104 -53.63 -6.71 13.07
C ASN A 104 -54.96 -6.81 13.82
N GLU A 105 -56.03 -7.25 13.16
CA GLU A 105 -57.31 -7.54 13.80
C GLU A 105 -57.19 -8.68 14.83
N HIS A 106 -56.42 -9.72 14.53
CA HIS A 106 -56.16 -10.84 15.44
C HIS A 106 -55.39 -10.40 16.69
N ASN A 107 -54.32 -9.62 16.54
CA ASN A 107 -53.55 -9.13 17.68
C ASN A 107 -54.37 -8.24 18.61
N LYS A 108 -55.18 -7.33 18.06
CA LYS A 108 -56.12 -6.52 18.86
C LYS A 108 -57.14 -7.37 19.61
N ALA A 109 -57.71 -8.37 18.94
CA ALA A 109 -58.63 -9.32 19.59
C ALA A 109 -57.94 -10.12 20.70
N LEU A 110 -56.71 -10.57 20.45
CA LEU A 110 -55.93 -11.37 21.38
C LEU A 110 -55.55 -10.59 22.64
N GLU A 111 -55.23 -9.30 22.54
CA GLU A 111 -55.01 -8.42 23.69
C GLU A 111 -56.26 -8.32 24.59
N MET A 112 -57.42 -8.04 23.98
CA MET A 112 -58.68 -7.97 24.70
C MET A 112 -59.04 -9.30 25.39
N ILE A 113 -58.83 -10.43 24.71
CA ILE A 113 -59.12 -11.76 25.27
C ILE A 113 -58.13 -12.13 26.38
N ARG A 114 -56.85 -11.78 26.24
CA ARG A 114 -55.85 -11.96 27.30
C ARG A 114 -56.27 -11.20 28.56
N ASP A 115 -56.76 -9.97 28.43
CA ASP A 115 -57.15 -9.16 29.58
C ASP A 115 -58.40 -9.73 30.28
N ILE A 116 -59.37 -10.28 29.52
CA ILE A 116 -60.52 -11.01 30.08
C ILE A 116 -60.08 -12.30 30.80
N LEU A 117 -59.12 -13.03 30.23
CA LEU A 117 -58.64 -14.31 30.75
C LEU A 117 -57.42 -14.20 31.69
N MET A 118 -57.08 -12.99 32.13
CA MET A 118 -55.87 -12.70 32.90
C MET A 118 -55.73 -13.56 34.17
N TYR A 119 -56.84 -13.88 34.83
CA TYR A 119 -56.80 -14.74 36.03
C TYR A 119 -56.46 -16.21 35.70
N MET A 120 -56.87 -16.71 34.53
CA MET A 120 -56.51 -18.04 34.04
C MET A 120 -55.00 -18.13 33.79
N ASP A 121 -54.40 -17.10 33.19
CA ASP A 121 -52.95 -16.99 32.98
C ASP A 121 -52.18 -17.05 34.31
N ARG A 122 -52.63 -16.32 35.34
CA ARG A 122 -51.91 -16.20 36.63
C ARG A 122 -52.06 -17.39 37.58
N THR A 123 -53.14 -18.18 37.48
CA THR A 123 -53.40 -19.23 38.48
C THR A 123 -53.47 -20.63 37.88
N TYR A 124 -54.30 -20.83 36.86
CA TYR A 124 -54.48 -22.15 36.25
C TYR A 124 -53.30 -22.54 35.35
N ILE A 125 -52.77 -21.60 34.56
CA ILE A 125 -51.68 -21.90 33.62
C ILE A 125 -50.35 -22.09 34.36
N GLU A 126 -50.06 -21.29 35.39
CA GLU A 126 -48.88 -21.48 36.25
C GLU A 126 -48.87 -22.85 36.95
N SER A 127 -50.03 -23.32 37.40
CA SER A 127 -50.15 -24.63 38.07
C SER A 127 -50.12 -25.83 37.11
N THR A 128 -50.47 -25.64 35.84
CA THR A 128 -50.55 -26.72 34.83
C THR A 128 -49.42 -26.72 33.80
N LYS A 129 -48.51 -25.72 33.84
CA LYS A 129 -47.40 -25.52 32.89
C LYS A 129 -47.84 -25.50 31.41
N LYS A 130 -49.05 -25.03 31.14
CA LYS A 130 -49.56 -24.84 29.77
C LYS A 130 -49.03 -23.50 29.18
N PRO A 131 -49.09 -23.29 27.86
CA PRO A 131 -48.76 -21.99 27.28
C PRO A 131 -49.77 -20.92 27.70
N HIS A 132 -49.30 -19.70 27.95
CA HIS A 132 -50.14 -18.54 28.21
C HIS A 132 -51.06 -18.20 27.04
N VAL A 133 -52.16 -17.48 27.32
CA VAL A 133 -53.20 -17.12 26.33
C VAL A 133 -52.62 -16.43 25.09
N HIS A 134 -51.71 -15.47 25.28
CA HIS A 134 -51.10 -14.73 24.17
C HIS A 134 -50.16 -15.61 23.30
N PRO A 135 -49.13 -16.29 23.84
CA PRO A 135 -48.32 -17.25 23.08
C PRO A 135 -49.12 -18.37 22.40
N MET A 136 -50.18 -18.85 23.05
CA MET A 136 -51.08 -19.84 22.46
C MET A 136 -51.83 -19.25 21.26
N GLY A 137 -52.35 -18.03 21.38
CA GLY A 137 -53.02 -17.35 20.28
C GLY A 137 -52.12 -17.07 19.06
N LEU A 138 -50.83 -16.84 19.29
CA LEU A 138 -49.82 -16.75 18.23
C LEU A 138 -49.55 -18.13 17.60
N SER A 139 -49.40 -19.17 18.43
CA SER A 139 -49.21 -20.56 17.94
C SER A 139 -50.40 -21.03 17.09
N LEU A 140 -51.62 -20.70 17.50
CA LEU A 140 -52.82 -21.02 16.73
C LEU A 140 -52.88 -20.28 15.39
N TRP A 141 -52.42 -19.03 15.33
CA TRP A 141 -52.30 -18.29 14.07
C TRP A 141 -51.26 -18.93 13.14
N ARG A 142 -50.09 -19.29 13.68
CA ARG A 142 -49.05 -20.02 12.94
C ARG A 142 -49.63 -21.30 12.32
N ASP A 143 -50.23 -22.16 13.14
CA ASP A 143 -50.63 -23.49 12.72
C ASP A 143 -51.85 -23.49 11.77
N ASN A 144 -52.80 -22.56 11.94
CA ASN A 144 -54.05 -22.55 11.16
C ASN A 144 -54.05 -21.57 9.99
N VAL A 145 -53.23 -20.52 10.02
CA VAL A 145 -53.19 -19.48 8.97
C VAL A 145 -51.89 -19.57 8.19
N VAL A 146 -50.73 -19.36 8.84
CA VAL A 146 -49.43 -19.29 8.15
C VAL A 146 -49.01 -20.65 7.58
N HIS A 147 -49.21 -21.73 8.34
CA HIS A 147 -48.93 -23.12 7.91
C HIS A 147 -50.10 -23.78 7.18
N SER A 148 -51.15 -23.02 6.82
CA SER A 148 -52.14 -23.54 5.88
C SER A 148 -51.44 -23.85 4.53
N PRO A 149 -51.61 -25.05 3.95
CA PRO A 149 -50.90 -25.45 2.73
C PRO A 149 -51.07 -24.49 1.55
N LYS A 150 -52.22 -23.80 1.47
CA LYS A 150 -52.51 -22.84 0.41
C LYS A 150 -51.93 -21.44 0.64
N ILE A 151 -51.73 -21.07 1.91
CA ILE A 151 -51.23 -19.75 2.31
C ILE A 151 -49.71 -19.78 2.39
N HIS A 152 -49.13 -20.82 3.01
CA HIS A 152 -47.69 -20.90 3.28
C HIS A 152 -46.82 -20.69 2.04
N THR A 153 -46.99 -21.55 1.02
CA THR A 153 -46.21 -21.48 -0.23
C THR A 153 -46.46 -20.19 -0.99
N ARG A 154 -47.72 -19.71 -0.99
CA ARG A 154 -48.09 -18.47 -1.67
C ARG A 154 -47.49 -17.25 -0.99
N LEU A 155 -47.52 -17.21 0.34
CA LEU A 155 -46.94 -16.15 1.16
C LEU A 155 -45.44 -16.05 0.92
N LEU A 156 -44.74 -17.18 0.98
CA LEU A 156 -43.32 -17.24 0.69
C LEU A 156 -43.01 -16.73 -0.72
N ASN A 157 -43.65 -17.29 -1.74
CA ASN A 157 -43.41 -16.89 -3.13
C ASN A 157 -43.71 -15.41 -3.39
N THR A 158 -44.75 -14.86 -2.76
CA THR A 158 -45.10 -13.44 -2.91
C THR A 158 -44.05 -12.54 -2.27
N LEU A 159 -43.52 -12.90 -1.09
CA LEU A 159 -42.46 -12.13 -0.45
C LEU A 159 -41.15 -12.18 -1.25
N LEU A 160 -40.78 -13.36 -1.76
CA LEU A 160 -39.60 -13.51 -2.62
C LEU A 160 -39.73 -12.75 -3.94
N ASP A 161 -40.92 -12.74 -4.55
CA ASP A 161 -41.21 -11.96 -5.76
C ASP A 161 -41.11 -10.45 -5.51
N LEU A 162 -41.57 -9.95 -4.36
CA LEU A 162 -41.41 -8.54 -3.98
C LEU A 162 -39.93 -8.16 -3.80
N VAL A 163 -39.14 -9.02 -3.17
CA VAL A 163 -37.68 -8.82 -3.06
C VAL A 163 -37.04 -8.81 -4.44
N TYR A 164 -37.41 -9.73 -5.33
CA TYR A 164 -36.89 -9.79 -6.70
C TYR A 164 -37.21 -8.51 -7.48
N LYS A 165 -38.45 -8.05 -7.42
CA LYS A 165 -38.90 -6.79 -8.03
C LYS A 165 -38.15 -5.57 -7.51
N GLU A 166 -37.89 -5.51 -6.21
CA GLU A 166 -37.08 -4.44 -5.65
C GLU A 166 -35.63 -4.48 -6.17
N ARG A 167 -35.03 -5.66 -6.32
CA ARG A 167 -33.67 -5.82 -6.88
C ARG A 167 -33.58 -5.40 -8.35
N THR A 168 -34.65 -5.57 -9.13
CA THR A 168 -34.76 -5.12 -10.53
C THR A 168 -35.15 -3.65 -10.66
N GLY A 169 -35.40 -2.95 -9.54
CA GLY A 169 -35.65 -1.51 -9.49
C GLY A 169 -37.12 -1.10 -9.46
N GLU A 170 -38.04 -2.05 -9.28
CA GLU A 170 -39.46 -1.74 -9.07
C GLU A 170 -39.71 -1.24 -7.65
N VAL A 171 -40.68 -0.33 -7.50
CA VAL A 171 -41.08 0.22 -6.19
C VAL A 171 -42.04 -0.75 -5.51
N ILE A 172 -41.67 -1.19 -4.31
CA ILE A 172 -42.51 -2.06 -3.46
C ILE A 172 -43.00 -1.33 -2.20
N ASP A 173 -44.09 -1.81 -1.61
CA ASP A 173 -44.53 -1.37 -0.29
C ASP A 173 -43.65 -2.03 0.80
N ARG A 174 -42.54 -1.35 1.13
CA ARG A 174 -41.63 -1.75 2.21
C ARG A 174 -42.32 -1.86 3.57
N GLY A 175 -43.37 -1.06 3.81
CA GLY A 175 -44.13 -1.09 5.06
C GLY A 175 -44.92 -2.39 5.20
N LEU A 176 -45.55 -2.83 4.12
CA LEU A 176 -46.28 -4.11 4.09
C LEU A 176 -45.33 -5.30 4.29
N VAL A 177 -44.20 -5.33 3.58
CA VAL A 177 -43.19 -6.39 3.74
C VAL A 177 -42.68 -6.43 5.17
N ARG A 178 -42.35 -5.27 5.76
CA ARG A 178 -41.91 -5.17 7.16
C ARG A 178 -42.93 -5.70 8.15
N ASN A 179 -44.21 -5.42 7.95
CA ASN A 179 -45.26 -5.90 8.86
C ASN A 179 -45.40 -7.42 8.79
N VAL A 180 -45.28 -8.00 7.58
CA VAL A 180 -45.39 -9.44 7.37
C VAL A 180 -44.14 -10.18 7.86
N THR A 181 -42.93 -9.64 7.62
CA THR A 181 -41.69 -10.21 8.18
C THR A 181 -41.67 -10.11 9.70
N LYS A 182 -42.16 -8.99 10.27
CA LYS A 182 -42.36 -8.85 11.71
C LYS A 182 -43.36 -9.87 12.26
N MET A 183 -44.45 -10.17 11.54
CA MET A 183 -45.36 -11.25 11.92
C MET A 183 -44.62 -12.59 12.03
N PHE A 184 -43.74 -12.94 11.08
CA PHE A 184 -42.93 -14.16 11.20
C PHE A 184 -42.06 -14.17 12.45
N MET A 185 -41.44 -13.03 12.81
CA MET A 185 -40.64 -12.89 14.03
C MET A 185 -41.50 -13.03 15.30
N ASP A 186 -42.67 -12.40 15.32
CA ASP A 186 -43.63 -12.45 16.44
C ASP A 186 -44.18 -13.87 16.67
N LEU A 187 -44.34 -14.67 15.61
CA LEU A 187 -44.78 -16.06 15.68
C LEU A 187 -43.70 -17.03 16.19
N GLY A 188 -42.45 -16.57 16.23
CA GLY A 188 -41.31 -17.30 16.79
C GLY A 188 -40.09 -17.26 15.89
N GLU A 189 -38.90 -17.28 16.51
CA GLU A 189 -37.62 -17.22 15.81
C GLU A 189 -37.44 -18.36 14.79
N SER A 190 -37.88 -19.58 15.13
CA SER A 190 -37.82 -20.72 14.21
C SER A 190 -38.73 -20.52 12.99
N VAL A 191 -39.87 -19.85 13.13
CA VAL A 191 -40.81 -19.61 12.03
C VAL A 191 -40.18 -18.66 11.02
N TYR A 192 -39.59 -17.54 11.48
CA TYR A 192 -38.86 -16.64 10.59
C TYR A 192 -37.68 -17.34 9.91
N GLN A 193 -36.88 -18.09 10.66
CA GLN A 193 -35.67 -18.73 10.12
C GLN A 193 -35.99 -19.84 9.11
N ASP A 194 -36.91 -20.73 9.44
CA ASP A 194 -37.21 -21.92 8.64
C ASP A 194 -38.16 -21.60 7.47
N ASP A 195 -39.19 -20.78 7.70
CA ASP A 195 -40.24 -20.56 6.70
C ASP A 195 -39.89 -19.44 5.71
N PHE A 196 -39.01 -18.51 6.10
CA PHE A 196 -38.69 -17.33 5.28
C PHE A 196 -37.19 -17.13 5.05
N GLU A 197 -36.37 -17.02 6.10
CA GLU A 197 -34.95 -16.64 5.98
C GLU A 197 -34.16 -17.64 5.13
N LYS A 198 -34.30 -18.95 5.39
CA LYS A 198 -33.61 -19.99 4.61
C LYS A 198 -33.98 -19.94 3.11
N PRO A 199 -35.27 -20.01 2.72
CA PRO A 199 -35.64 -19.85 1.31
C PRO A 199 -35.23 -18.50 0.70
N PHE A 200 -35.26 -17.41 1.48
CA PHE A 200 -34.79 -16.10 1.04
C PHE A 200 -33.30 -16.11 0.71
N LEU A 201 -32.47 -16.72 1.55
CA LEU A 201 -31.03 -16.86 1.31
C LEU A 201 -30.74 -17.74 0.10
N GLU A 202 -31.48 -18.85 -0.07
CA GLU A 202 -31.36 -19.74 -1.23
C GLU A 202 -31.72 -19.03 -2.53
N ALA A 203 -32.88 -18.35 -2.56
CA ALA A 203 -33.32 -17.57 -3.72
C ALA A 203 -32.34 -16.41 -4.04
N SER A 204 -31.78 -15.78 -3.01
CA SER A 204 -30.76 -14.73 -3.18
C SER A 204 -29.45 -15.28 -3.72
N SER A 205 -29.06 -16.48 -3.30
CA SER A 205 -27.87 -17.16 -3.82
C SER A 205 -28.00 -17.43 -5.32
N GLU A 206 -29.15 -17.94 -5.77
CA GLU A 206 -29.36 -18.21 -7.19
C GLU A 206 -29.46 -16.91 -8.01
N PHE A 207 -30.11 -15.87 -7.47
CA PHE A 207 -30.16 -14.55 -8.10
C PHE A 207 -28.76 -13.98 -8.36
N TYR A 208 -27.91 -13.90 -7.32
CA TYR A 208 -26.58 -13.33 -7.46
C TYR A 208 -25.62 -14.22 -8.26
N LYS A 209 -25.85 -15.53 -8.29
CA LYS A 209 -25.10 -16.44 -9.15
C LYS A 209 -25.36 -16.19 -10.64
N VAL A 210 -26.61 -15.93 -11.03
CA VAL A 210 -26.96 -15.56 -12.41
C VAL A 210 -26.44 -14.15 -12.73
N GLU A 211 -26.74 -13.17 -11.87
CA GLU A 211 -26.35 -11.77 -12.09
C GLU A 211 -24.82 -11.59 -12.18
N SER A 212 -24.05 -12.28 -11.34
CA SER A 212 -22.58 -12.22 -11.39
C SER A 212 -22.02 -12.72 -12.71
N GLN A 213 -22.58 -13.80 -13.28
CA GLN A 213 -22.13 -14.32 -14.57
C GLN A 213 -22.45 -13.35 -15.71
N GLU A 214 -23.67 -12.80 -15.73
CA GLU A 214 -24.06 -11.80 -16.72
C GLU A 214 -23.16 -10.56 -16.65
N PHE A 215 -22.83 -10.09 -15.45
CA PHE A 215 -21.93 -8.95 -15.29
C PHE A 215 -20.50 -9.26 -15.73
N ILE A 216 -19.99 -10.47 -15.50
CA ILE A 216 -18.65 -10.87 -15.96
C ILE A 216 -18.56 -10.91 -17.49
N GLU A 217 -19.64 -11.29 -18.17
CA GLU A 217 -19.66 -11.35 -19.63
C GLU A 217 -19.88 -9.99 -20.30
N SER A 218 -20.53 -9.06 -19.60
CA SER A 218 -20.97 -7.78 -20.17
C SER A 218 -20.18 -6.55 -19.71
N CYS A 219 -19.46 -6.63 -18.60
CA CYS A 219 -18.81 -5.48 -17.96
C CYS A 219 -17.30 -5.64 -17.89
N ASP A 220 -16.60 -4.51 -17.81
CA ASP A 220 -15.21 -4.51 -17.38
C ASP A 220 -15.10 -4.76 -15.86
N CYS A 221 -13.90 -5.09 -15.38
CA CYS A 221 -13.70 -5.39 -13.97
C CYS A 221 -14.01 -4.20 -13.05
N GLY A 222 -13.73 -2.96 -13.46
CA GLY A 222 -13.99 -1.78 -12.63
C GLY A 222 -15.49 -1.56 -12.40
N ASP A 223 -16.28 -1.67 -13.47
CA ASP A 223 -17.73 -1.54 -13.42
C ASP A 223 -18.40 -2.73 -12.73
N TYR A 224 -17.85 -3.95 -12.90
CA TYR A 224 -18.26 -5.11 -12.10
C TYR A 224 -18.12 -4.82 -10.60
N LEU A 225 -16.96 -4.33 -10.16
CA LEU A 225 -16.69 -4.05 -8.75
C LEU A 225 -17.63 -2.97 -8.21
N LYS A 226 -17.92 -1.91 -8.98
CA LYS A 226 -18.90 -0.88 -8.60
C LYS A 226 -20.30 -1.47 -8.44
N LYS A 227 -20.73 -2.35 -9.35
CA LYS A 227 -22.04 -3.03 -9.25
C LYS A 227 -22.10 -3.95 -8.04
N ALA A 228 -21.04 -4.72 -7.78
CA ALA A 228 -20.96 -5.60 -6.60
C ALA A 228 -21.01 -4.81 -5.29
N GLU A 229 -20.28 -3.70 -5.20
CA GLU A 229 -20.33 -2.77 -4.05
C GLU A 229 -21.75 -2.21 -3.86
N LYS A 230 -22.40 -1.76 -4.94
CA LYS A 230 -23.77 -1.27 -4.90
C LYS A 230 -24.75 -2.33 -4.38
N ARG A 231 -24.65 -3.57 -4.85
CA ARG A 231 -25.51 -4.68 -4.40
C ARG A 231 -25.32 -5.01 -2.92
N LEU A 232 -24.09 -4.96 -2.41
CA LEU A 232 -23.83 -5.11 -0.97
C LEU A 232 -24.52 -4.02 -0.16
N THR A 233 -24.40 -2.75 -0.56
CA THR A 233 -25.07 -1.64 0.12
C THR A 233 -26.59 -1.78 0.06
N GLU A 234 -27.15 -2.16 -1.10
CA GLU A 234 -28.58 -2.36 -1.26
C GLU A 234 -29.13 -3.49 -0.36
N GLU A 235 -28.39 -4.59 -0.17
CA GLU A 235 -28.79 -5.67 0.75
C GLU A 235 -28.71 -5.25 2.23
N ILE A 236 -27.67 -4.52 2.63
CA ILE A 236 -27.54 -3.99 3.99
C ILE A 236 -28.70 -3.02 4.29
N ASP A 237 -28.98 -2.10 3.37
CA ASP A 237 -30.10 -1.19 3.48
C ASP A 237 -31.43 -1.96 3.55
N ARG A 238 -31.61 -2.99 2.71
CA ARG A 238 -32.80 -3.84 2.69
C ARG A 238 -33.05 -4.48 4.05
N VAL A 239 -32.01 -5.01 4.68
CA VAL A 239 -32.11 -5.61 6.02
C VAL A 239 -32.60 -4.56 7.02
N GLY A 240 -32.01 -3.37 7.02
CA GLY A 240 -32.41 -2.27 7.91
C GLY A 240 -33.85 -1.79 7.72
N HIS A 241 -34.44 -1.98 6.54
CA HIS A 241 -35.82 -1.56 6.27
C HIS A 241 -36.87 -2.58 6.73
N TYR A 242 -36.67 -3.87 6.45
CA TYR A 242 -37.75 -4.86 6.65
C TYR A 242 -37.34 -6.29 7.02
N LEU A 243 -36.06 -6.60 7.23
CA LEU A 243 -35.63 -7.95 7.66
C LEU A 243 -35.17 -7.94 9.13
N ASP A 244 -34.93 -9.12 9.70
CA ASP A 244 -34.30 -9.24 11.01
C ASP A 244 -32.82 -8.86 10.93
N ALA A 245 -32.31 -8.14 11.93
CA ALA A 245 -30.90 -7.73 11.98
C ALA A 245 -29.93 -8.92 11.96
N LYS A 246 -30.32 -10.09 12.49
CA LYS A 246 -29.51 -11.32 12.45
C LYS A 246 -29.38 -11.89 11.04
N SER A 247 -30.20 -11.46 10.08
CA SER A 247 -30.09 -11.86 8.68
C SER A 247 -29.00 -11.10 7.93
N GLU A 248 -28.51 -9.96 8.43
CA GLU A 248 -27.52 -9.11 7.77
C GLU A 248 -26.23 -9.85 7.42
N ASP A 249 -25.62 -10.51 8.40
CA ASP A 249 -24.38 -11.26 8.21
C ASP A 249 -24.57 -12.41 7.21
N LYS A 250 -25.74 -13.07 7.22
CA LYS A 250 -26.04 -14.21 6.37
C LYS A 250 -26.23 -13.80 4.91
N ILE A 251 -27.03 -12.75 4.64
CA ILE A 251 -27.24 -12.26 3.28
C ILE A 251 -25.96 -11.63 2.72
N THR A 252 -25.22 -10.89 3.54
CA THR A 252 -23.93 -10.32 3.16
C THR A 252 -22.96 -11.41 2.75
N SER A 253 -22.87 -12.51 3.52
CA SER A 253 -22.05 -13.67 3.17
C SER A 253 -22.46 -14.34 1.85
N VAL A 254 -23.76 -14.37 1.53
CA VAL A 254 -24.25 -14.88 0.23
C VAL A 254 -23.77 -13.99 -0.91
N VAL A 255 -23.91 -12.67 -0.80
CA VAL A 255 -23.46 -11.71 -1.83
C VAL A 255 -21.93 -11.79 -2.00
N GLU A 256 -21.18 -11.78 -0.89
CA GLU A 256 -19.72 -11.89 -0.90
C GLU A 256 -19.25 -13.20 -1.56
N ARG A 257 -19.93 -14.31 -1.30
CA ARG A 257 -19.61 -15.61 -1.91
C ARG A 257 -19.89 -15.63 -3.40
N GLU A 258 -21.09 -15.25 -3.81
CA GLU A 258 -21.54 -15.38 -5.21
C GLU A 258 -20.95 -14.29 -6.12
N MET A 259 -20.85 -13.04 -5.65
CA MET A 259 -20.35 -11.92 -6.45
C MET A 259 -18.82 -11.78 -6.39
N ILE A 260 -18.15 -12.22 -5.31
CA ILE A 260 -16.71 -11.97 -5.13
C ILE A 260 -15.92 -13.28 -5.07
N ALA A 261 -16.20 -14.14 -4.09
CA ALA A 261 -15.35 -15.30 -3.80
C ALA A 261 -15.27 -16.28 -4.98
N ASN A 262 -16.41 -16.60 -5.60
CA ASN A 262 -16.50 -17.55 -6.72
C ASN A 262 -15.78 -17.05 -7.98
N HIS A 263 -15.68 -15.73 -8.17
CA HIS A 263 -15.15 -15.11 -9.39
C HIS A 263 -13.80 -14.41 -9.18
N MET A 264 -13.26 -14.45 -7.97
CA MET A 264 -12.05 -13.75 -7.56
C MET A 264 -10.89 -13.89 -8.54
N GLN A 265 -10.55 -15.12 -8.92
CA GLN A 265 -9.47 -15.40 -9.86
C GLN A 265 -9.76 -14.85 -11.25
N ARG A 266 -11.01 -14.97 -11.72
CA ARG A 266 -11.44 -14.48 -13.03
C ARG A 266 -11.42 -12.95 -13.10
N LEU A 267 -11.81 -12.27 -12.02
CA LEU A 267 -11.78 -10.80 -11.93
C LEU A 267 -10.35 -10.25 -11.91
N VAL A 268 -9.46 -10.85 -11.11
CA VAL A 268 -8.06 -10.41 -11.02
C VAL A 268 -7.32 -10.62 -12.33
N HIS A 269 -7.56 -11.75 -13.01
CA HIS A 269 -6.94 -12.12 -14.28
C HIS A 269 -7.74 -11.72 -15.52
N MET A 270 -8.78 -10.89 -15.37
CA MET A 270 -9.63 -10.49 -16.48
C MET A 270 -8.83 -9.78 -17.59
N GLU A 271 -8.98 -10.24 -18.83
CA GLU A 271 -8.24 -9.67 -19.96
C GLU A 271 -8.59 -8.19 -20.14
N ASN A 272 -7.57 -7.34 -20.31
CA ASN A 272 -7.68 -5.90 -20.56
C ASN A 272 -8.36 -5.03 -19.48
N SER A 273 -8.91 -5.61 -18.42
CA SER A 273 -9.51 -4.83 -17.32
C SER A 273 -9.16 -5.31 -15.91
N GLY A 274 -8.52 -6.47 -15.76
CA GLY A 274 -8.14 -7.03 -14.47
C GLY A 274 -7.07 -6.21 -13.73
N LEU A 275 -6.58 -6.76 -12.61
CA LEU A 275 -5.68 -6.07 -11.69
C LEU A 275 -4.45 -5.46 -12.39
N VAL A 276 -3.81 -6.23 -13.28
CA VAL A 276 -2.63 -5.76 -14.01
C VAL A 276 -2.93 -4.52 -14.86
N ASN A 277 -4.07 -4.49 -15.54
CA ASN A 277 -4.46 -3.32 -16.35
C ASN A 277 -4.74 -2.10 -15.46
N MET A 278 -5.39 -2.31 -14.30
CA MET A 278 -5.63 -1.23 -13.34
C MET A 278 -4.32 -0.64 -12.79
N LEU A 279 -3.31 -1.48 -12.53
CA LEU A 279 -1.97 -1.04 -12.10
C LEU A 279 -1.24 -0.26 -13.19
N LEU A 280 -1.31 -0.71 -14.45
CA LEU A 280 -0.66 -0.03 -15.57
C LEU A 280 -1.27 1.35 -15.86
N ASN A 281 -2.60 1.45 -15.82
CA ASN A 281 -3.34 2.68 -16.16
C ASN A 281 -3.65 3.60 -14.97
N ASP A 282 -3.01 3.37 -13.81
CA ASP A 282 -3.15 4.21 -12.60
C ASP A 282 -4.61 4.40 -12.14
N LYS A 283 -5.44 3.35 -12.24
CA LYS A 283 -6.85 3.37 -11.82
C LYS A 283 -7.00 3.23 -10.29
N TYR A 284 -6.54 4.23 -9.53
CA TYR A 284 -6.47 4.17 -8.05
C TYR A 284 -7.82 3.91 -7.37
N GLU A 285 -8.92 4.47 -7.86
CA GLU A 285 -10.24 4.23 -7.26
C GLU A 285 -10.69 2.78 -7.43
N ASP A 286 -10.53 2.20 -8.62
CA ASP A 286 -10.92 0.82 -8.89
C ASP A 286 -10.02 -0.17 -8.13
N LEU A 287 -8.73 0.15 -7.96
CA LEU A 287 -7.83 -0.60 -7.08
C LEU A 287 -8.29 -0.56 -5.62
N GLY A 288 -8.76 0.60 -5.14
CA GLY A 288 -9.30 0.76 -3.79
C GLY A 288 -10.60 -0.02 -3.58
N ARG A 289 -11.49 -0.03 -4.57
CA ARG A 289 -12.71 -0.87 -4.58
C ARG A 289 -12.35 -2.35 -4.56
N MET A 290 -11.40 -2.77 -5.41
CA MET A 290 -10.92 -4.16 -5.44
C MET A 290 -10.36 -4.58 -4.08
N TYR A 291 -9.50 -3.78 -3.47
CA TYR A 291 -8.95 -4.06 -2.14
C TYR A 291 -10.04 -4.18 -1.07
N SER A 292 -11.00 -3.24 -1.05
CA SER A 292 -12.07 -3.22 -0.04
C SER A 292 -13.01 -4.41 -0.16
N LEU A 293 -13.36 -4.81 -1.38
CA LEU A 293 -14.20 -5.99 -1.65
C LEU A 293 -13.45 -7.30 -1.37
N PHE A 294 -12.18 -7.40 -1.78
CA PHE A 294 -11.39 -8.61 -1.59
C PHE A 294 -10.95 -8.82 -0.15
N ARG A 295 -10.93 -7.77 0.68
CA ARG A 295 -10.73 -7.88 2.13
C ARG A 295 -11.83 -8.67 2.83
N ARG A 296 -13.04 -8.68 2.28
CA ARG A 296 -14.21 -9.35 2.88
C ARG A 296 -14.20 -10.86 2.71
N VAL A 297 -13.46 -11.37 1.73
CA VAL A 297 -13.44 -12.79 1.37
C VAL A 297 -12.12 -13.46 1.77
N THR A 298 -12.20 -14.72 2.14
CA THR A 298 -11.02 -15.52 2.47
C THR A 298 -10.09 -15.62 1.26
N ASN A 299 -8.79 -15.46 1.47
CA ASN A 299 -7.75 -15.46 0.43
C ASN A 299 -7.87 -14.36 -0.65
N GLY A 300 -8.76 -13.36 -0.47
CA GLY A 300 -8.90 -12.25 -1.42
C GLY A 300 -7.64 -11.39 -1.49
N LEU A 301 -7.21 -10.85 -0.35
CA LEU A 301 -6.01 -10.00 -0.29
C LEU A 301 -4.73 -10.75 -0.68
N SER A 302 -4.61 -12.05 -0.36
CA SER A 302 -3.47 -12.85 -0.79
C SER A 302 -3.43 -12.97 -2.31
N THR A 303 -4.57 -13.21 -2.96
CA THR A 303 -4.64 -13.31 -4.43
C THR A 303 -4.21 -11.99 -5.09
N VAL A 304 -4.74 -10.85 -4.63
CA VAL A 304 -4.36 -9.53 -5.17
C VAL A 304 -2.87 -9.27 -4.97
N ARG A 305 -2.34 -9.55 -3.77
CA ARG A 305 -0.93 -9.39 -3.45
C ARG A 305 -0.04 -10.26 -4.32
N ASP A 306 -0.39 -11.53 -4.51
CA ASP A 306 0.44 -12.48 -5.25
C ASP A 306 0.50 -12.11 -6.74
N VAL A 307 -0.63 -11.66 -7.32
CA VAL A 307 -0.67 -11.16 -8.71
C VAL A 307 0.07 -9.83 -8.85
N MET A 308 -0.08 -8.90 -7.91
CA MET A 308 0.70 -7.65 -7.89
C MET A 308 2.21 -7.94 -7.82
N THR A 309 2.62 -8.87 -6.95
CA THR A 309 4.01 -9.29 -6.76
C THR A 309 4.57 -9.90 -8.04
N SER A 310 3.81 -10.81 -8.67
CA SER A 310 4.19 -11.43 -9.94
C SER A 310 4.38 -10.40 -11.04
N HIS A 311 3.41 -9.48 -11.20
CA HIS A 311 3.49 -8.41 -12.19
C HIS A 311 4.66 -7.47 -11.95
N LEU A 312 4.86 -7.01 -10.70
CA LEU A 312 5.95 -6.13 -10.32
C LEU A 312 7.32 -6.78 -10.56
N ARG A 313 7.47 -8.08 -10.28
CA ARG A 313 8.71 -8.82 -10.55
C ARG A 313 9.00 -8.94 -12.03
N GLU A 314 7.99 -9.23 -12.85
CA GLU A 314 8.16 -9.35 -14.30
C GLU A 314 8.48 -8.00 -14.95
N MET A 315 7.75 -6.95 -14.57
CA MET A 315 7.99 -5.59 -15.06
C MET A 315 9.37 -5.10 -14.62
N GLY A 316 9.72 -5.26 -13.34
CA GLY A 316 11.04 -4.92 -12.81
C GLY A 316 12.17 -5.71 -13.49
N LYS A 317 11.99 -7.00 -13.75
CA LYS A 317 12.94 -7.82 -14.51
C LYS A 317 13.16 -7.24 -15.91
N GLN A 318 12.09 -6.94 -16.65
CA GLN A 318 12.19 -6.32 -17.97
C GLN A 318 12.91 -4.97 -17.93
N LEU A 319 12.67 -4.16 -16.89
CA LEU A 319 13.35 -2.88 -16.70
C LEU A 319 14.86 -3.06 -16.50
N VAL A 320 15.28 -4.02 -15.68
CA VAL A 320 16.69 -4.20 -15.33
C VAL A 320 17.51 -5.01 -16.35
N THR A 321 16.87 -5.89 -17.13
CA THR A 321 17.56 -6.76 -18.11
C THR A 321 17.61 -6.20 -19.52
N ASP A 322 16.80 -5.17 -19.84
CA ASP A 322 16.76 -4.57 -21.17
C ASP A 322 18.08 -3.83 -21.48
N PRO A 323 18.83 -4.25 -22.52
CA PRO A 323 20.10 -3.62 -22.89
C PRO A 323 19.95 -2.16 -23.32
N GLU A 324 18.82 -1.78 -23.93
CA GLU A 324 18.57 -0.40 -24.36
C GLU A 324 18.33 0.51 -23.16
N LYS A 325 17.59 0.01 -22.16
CA LYS A 325 17.32 0.75 -20.91
C LYS A 325 18.54 0.82 -19.98
N SER A 326 19.53 -0.03 -20.22
CA SER A 326 20.80 -0.08 -19.46
C SER A 326 21.93 0.78 -20.07
N LYS A 327 21.64 1.55 -21.13
CA LYS A 327 22.63 2.43 -21.78
C LYS A 327 22.98 3.66 -20.95
N ASP A 328 21.98 4.25 -20.30
CA ASP A 328 22.15 5.41 -19.43
C ASP A 328 21.95 5.01 -17.96
N PRO A 329 23.04 4.96 -17.16
CA PRO A 329 22.97 4.63 -15.74
C PRO A 329 22.07 5.55 -14.90
N VAL A 330 22.01 6.85 -15.26
CA VAL A 330 21.24 7.83 -14.49
C VAL A 330 19.75 7.66 -14.79
N GLU A 331 19.39 7.49 -16.06
CA GLU A 331 18.01 7.24 -16.47
C GLU A 331 17.51 5.89 -15.94
N PHE A 332 18.36 4.86 -15.92
CA PHE A 332 18.05 3.56 -15.34
C PHE A 332 17.60 3.67 -13.88
N VAL A 333 18.39 4.35 -13.04
CA VAL A 333 18.07 4.52 -11.61
C VAL A 333 16.85 5.41 -11.42
N GLN A 334 16.67 6.45 -12.26
CA GLN A 334 15.49 7.30 -12.20
C GLN A 334 14.20 6.51 -12.45
N ARG A 335 14.18 5.63 -13.47
CA ARG A 335 13.01 4.78 -13.76
C ARG A 335 12.70 3.82 -12.61
N LEU A 336 13.71 3.29 -11.92
CA LEU A 336 13.50 2.47 -10.72
C LEU A 336 12.85 3.27 -9.58
N LEU A 337 13.26 4.51 -9.37
CA LEU A 337 12.67 5.40 -8.36
C LEU A 337 11.22 5.78 -8.72
N ASP A 338 10.96 6.09 -9.99
CA ASP A 338 9.61 6.46 -10.45
C ASP A 338 8.62 5.29 -10.28
N GLU A 339 9.05 4.07 -10.61
CA GLU A 339 8.26 2.85 -10.37
C GLU A 339 8.04 2.61 -8.86
N ARG A 340 9.06 2.85 -8.03
CA ARG A 340 8.88 2.73 -6.57
C ARG A 340 7.84 3.71 -6.05
N ASP A 341 7.94 4.97 -6.45
CA ASP A 341 7.01 6.04 -6.06
C ASP A 341 5.58 5.71 -6.49
N LYS A 342 5.40 5.14 -7.70
CA LYS A 342 4.10 4.69 -8.20
C LYS A 342 3.48 3.63 -7.29
N TYR A 343 4.22 2.56 -6.95
CA TYR A 343 3.69 1.50 -6.10
C TYR A 343 3.49 1.94 -4.64
N ASP A 344 4.33 2.81 -4.11
CA ASP A 344 4.12 3.40 -2.77
C ASP A 344 2.85 4.27 -2.75
N LYS A 345 2.58 5.03 -3.81
CA LYS A 345 1.33 5.77 -3.96
C LYS A 345 0.12 4.84 -4.05
N ILE A 346 0.19 3.74 -4.81
CA ILE A 346 -0.90 2.75 -4.89
C ILE A 346 -1.19 2.17 -3.50
N ILE A 347 -0.15 1.73 -2.79
CA ILE A 347 -0.32 1.08 -1.49
C ILE A 347 -0.88 2.07 -0.44
N SER A 348 -0.40 3.31 -0.44
CA SER A 348 -0.85 4.33 0.52
C SER A 348 -2.29 4.81 0.24
N THR A 349 -2.66 4.99 -1.03
CA THR A 349 -3.97 5.55 -1.41
C THR A 349 -5.07 4.51 -1.58
N ALA A 350 -4.78 3.37 -2.21
CA ALA A 350 -5.77 2.36 -2.57
C ALA A 350 -5.81 1.19 -1.57
N PHE A 351 -4.66 0.77 -1.04
CA PHE A 351 -4.58 -0.44 -0.19
C PHE A 351 -4.49 -0.14 1.31
N GLY A 352 -4.92 1.04 1.75
CA GLY A 352 -4.99 1.39 3.17
C GLY A 352 -3.65 1.33 3.91
N ASN A 353 -2.53 1.50 3.19
CA ASN A 353 -1.18 1.40 3.72
C ASN A 353 -0.86 0.02 4.35
N ASP A 354 -1.36 -1.06 3.75
CA ASP A 354 -1.20 -2.43 4.23
C ASP A 354 0.28 -2.89 4.21
N LYS A 355 0.80 -3.26 5.40
CA LYS A 355 2.19 -3.71 5.58
C LYS A 355 2.54 -4.96 4.77
N THR A 356 1.58 -5.85 4.53
CA THR A 356 1.83 -7.08 3.75
C THR A 356 2.12 -6.76 2.28
N PHE A 357 1.44 -5.75 1.73
CA PHE A 357 1.68 -5.23 0.37
C PHE A 357 2.99 -4.44 0.30
N GLN A 358 3.31 -3.63 1.32
CA GLN A 358 4.62 -2.95 1.41
C GLN A 358 5.78 -3.94 1.42
N ASN A 359 5.69 -5.00 2.23
CA ASN A 359 6.71 -6.04 2.30
C ASN A 359 6.86 -6.80 0.97
N ALA A 360 5.74 -7.10 0.30
CA ALA A 360 5.75 -7.74 -1.01
C ALA A 360 6.39 -6.85 -2.10
N SER A 361 6.11 -5.54 -2.06
CA SER A 361 6.77 -4.55 -2.92
C SER A 361 8.28 -4.51 -2.65
N ASN A 362 8.68 -4.31 -1.39
CA ASN A 362 10.10 -4.27 -0.98
C ASN A 362 10.86 -5.52 -1.43
N SER A 363 10.31 -6.71 -1.18
CA SER A 363 10.92 -7.99 -1.60
C SER A 363 11.00 -8.12 -3.13
N SER A 364 10.07 -7.54 -3.87
CA SER A 364 10.11 -7.55 -5.34
C SER A 364 11.21 -6.63 -5.87
N PHE A 365 11.35 -5.42 -5.33
CA PHE A 365 12.45 -4.50 -5.66
C PHE A 365 13.81 -5.11 -5.33
N GLU A 366 13.94 -5.74 -4.16
CA GLU A 366 15.14 -6.49 -3.77
C GLU A 366 15.43 -7.65 -4.74
N TYR A 367 14.40 -8.36 -5.20
CA TYR A 367 14.59 -9.45 -6.16
C TYR A 367 15.15 -8.94 -7.50
N PHE A 368 14.48 -7.98 -8.16
CA PHE A 368 14.89 -7.62 -9.52
C PHE A 368 16.09 -6.70 -9.58
N ILE A 369 16.35 -5.83 -8.59
CA ILE A 369 17.51 -4.94 -8.64
C ILE A 369 18.84 -5.72 -8.70
N ASN A 370 18.87 -6.90 -8.07
CA ASN A 370 20.03 -7.78 -8.03
C ASN A 370 20.14 -8.72 -9.23
N LEU A 371 19.17 -8.70 -10.17
CA LEU A 371 19.31 -9.44 -11.44
C LEU A 371 20.31 -8.77 -12.41
N ASN A 372 20.56 -7.47 -12.22
CA ASN A 372 21.55 -6.73 -12.99
C ASN A 372 22.80 -6.50 -12.13
N THR A 373 23.92 -7.13 -12.52
CA THR A 373 25.22 -7.02 -11.81
C THR A 373 25.81 -5.62 -11.85
N ARG A 374 25.31 -4.73 -12.72
CA ARG A 374 25.73 -3.32 -12.81
C ARG A 374 24.90 -2.39 -11.94
N SER A 375 23.84 -2.87 -11.27
CA SER A 375 23.03 -2.02 -10.38
C SER A 375 23.85 -1.26 -9.34
N PRO A 376 24.85 -1.86 -8.65
CA PRO A 376 25.71 -1.11 -7.70
C PRO A 376 26.49 0.03 -8.36
N GLU A 377 27.04 -0.20 -9.56
CA GLU A 377 27.74 0.81 -10.37
C GLU A 377 26.78 1.95 -10.76
N PHE A 378 25.59 1.61 -11.26
CA PHE A 378 24.62 2.58 -11.75
C PHE A 378 24.07 3.47 -10.64
N ILE A 379 23.76 2.91 -9.48
CA ILE A 379 23.34 3.70 -8.31
C ILE A 379 24.46 4.64 -7.88
N SER A 380 25.72 4.19 -7.91
CA SER A 380 26.87 5.03 -7.59
C SER A 380 27.06 6.19 -8.58
N LEU A 381 26.90 5.93 -9.87
CA LEU A 381 26.94 6.94 -10.93
C LEU A 381 25.78 7.94 -10.83
N PHE A 382 24.58 7.47 -10.51
CA PHE A 382 23.42 8.34 -10.27
C PHE A 382 23.71 9.31 -9.12
N VAL A 383 24.26 8.80 -8.01
CA VAL A 383 24.67 9.64 -6.88
C VAL A 383 25.74 10.65 -7.28
N ASP A 384 26.76 10.23 -8.03
CA ASP A 384 27.81 11.13 -8.53
C ASP A 384 27.24 12.25 -9.41
N ASP A 385 26.28 11.95 -10.30
CA ASP A 385 25.64 12.97 -11.14
C ASP A 385 24.81 13.96 -10.30
N LYS A 386 24.00 13.46 -9.35
CA LYS A 386 23.21 14.30 -8.45
C LYS A 386 24.10 15.23 -7.63
N LEU A 387 25.19 14.72 -7.04
CA LEU A 387 26.12 15.51 -6.22
C LEU A 387 27.00 16.49 -7.03
N ARG A 388 27.23 16.27 -8.34
CA ARG A 388 28.02 17.17 -9.20
C ARG A 388 27.21 18.29 -9.86
N LYS A 389 25.98 18.00 -10.26
CA LYS A 389 25.15 18.92 -11.06
C LYS A 389 23.75 19.07 -10.48
N GLY A 390 23.17 17.97 -10.02
CA GLY A 390 21.79 17.91 -9.58
C GLY A 390 21.45 18.83 -8.42
N LEU A 391 22.38 19.14 -7.52
CA LEU A 391 22.10 19.97 -6.34
C LEU A 391 22.17 21.49 -6.57
N LYS A 392 22.51 21.96 -7.76
CA LYS A 392 22.65 23.42 -8.01
C LYS A 392 21.30 24.12 -8.00
N GLY A 393 21.04 24.89 -6.95
CA GLY A 393 19.81 25.68 -6.79
C GLY A 393 18.63 24.91 -6.20
N ILE A 394 18.85 23.70 -5.70
CA ILE A 394 17.87 22.91 -4.95
C ILE A 394 17.97 23.25 -3.46
N ALA A 395 16.84 23.28 -2.74
CA ALA A 395 16.82 23.49 -1.30
C ALA A 395 17.35 22.26 -0.55
N ASP A 396 18.04 22.46 0.58
CA ASP A 396 18.66 21.37 1.36
C ASP A 396 17.67 20.25 1.75
N VAL A 397 16.39 20.60 1.97
CA VAL A 397 15.32 19.64 2.30
C VAL A 397 15.07 18.66 1.14
N ASP A 398 15.05 19.15 -0.10
CA ASP A 398 14.82 18.31 -1.28
C ASP A 398 16.04 17.41 -1.56
N VAL A 399 17.24 17.87 -1.19
CA VAL A 399 18.46 17.06 -1.25
C VAL A 399 18.34 15.84 -0.35
N GLU A 400 17.87 16.01 0.89
CA GLU A 400 17.68 14.90 1.83
C GLU A 400 16.67 13.88 1.32
N VAL A 401 15.57 14.31 0.71
CA VAL A 401 14.59 13.41 0.08
C VAL A 401 15.22 12.56 -1.02
N ILE A 402 16.08 13.16 -1.86
CA ILE A 402 16.80 12.43 -2.91
C ILE A 402 17.76 11.41 -2.28
N LEU A 403 18.51 11.79 -1.25
CA LEU A 403 19.44 10.90 -0.56
C LEU A 403 18.69 9.73 0.10
N ASP A 404 17.53 9.96 0.71
CA ASP A 404 16.73 8.89 1.30
C ASP A 404 16.19 7.90 0.26
N LYS A 405 15.78 8.40 -0.91
CA LYS A 405 15.38 7.55 -2.05
C LYS A 405 16.53 6.68 -2.57
N VAL A 406 17.73 7.26 -2.69
CA VAL A 406 18.93 6.49 -3.05
C VAL A 406 19.24 5.44 -1.99
N MET A 407 19.19 5.81 -0.71
CA MET A 407 19.45 4.89 0.39
C MET A 407 18.45 3.74 0.44
N MET A 408 17.20 3.99 0.06
CA MET A 408 16.19 2.94 -0.11
C MET A 408 16.61 1.92 -1.17
N LEU A 409 17.08 2.35 -2.35
CA LEU A 409 17.63 1.43 -3.36
C LEU A 409 18.89 0.71 -2.89
N PHE A 410 19.79 1.42 -2.19
CA PHE A 410 21.01 0.83 -1.62
C PHE A 410 20.70 -0.30 -0.64
N ARG A 411 19.65 -0.18 0.18
CA ARG A 411 19.22 -1.25 1.10
C ARG A 411 18.85 -2.53 0.39
N TYR A 412 18.33 -2.45 -0.83
CA TYR A 412 17.97 -3.60 -1.65
C TYR A 412 19.16 -4.30 -2.32
N LEU A 413 20.35 -3.68 -2.34
CA LEU A 413 21.53 -4.30 -2.93
C LEU A 413 22.08 -5.44 -2.05
N GLN A 414 22.42 -6.55 -2.68
CA GLN A 414 23.17 -7.65 -2.04
C GLN A 414 24.68 -7.36 -2.02
N GLU A 415 25.24 -6.90 -3.13
CA GLU A 415 26.68 -6.59 -3.29
C GLU A 415 27.03 -5.14 -2.90
N LYS A 416 26.88 -4.83 -1.60
CA LYS A 416 27.12 -3.47 -1.07
C LYS A 416 28.59 -3.04 -1.11
N ASP A 417 29.52 -3.99 -1.09
CA ASP A 417 30.96 -3.79 -1.23
C ASP A 417 31.35 -3.33 -2.66
N VAL A 418 30.67 -3.86 -3.67
CA VAL A 418 30.82 -3.40 -5.07
C VAL A 418 30.36 -1.95 -5.20
N PHE A 419 29.23 -1.59 -4.58
CA PHE A 419 28.78 -0.18 -4.50
C PHE A 419 29.83 0.70 -3.80
N GLU A 420 30.38 0.27 -2.65
CA GLU A 420 31.41 1.01 -1.91
C GLU A 420 32.62 1.31 -2.80
N LYS A 421 33.08 0.31 -3.57
CA LYS A 421 34.23 0.45 -4.47
C LYS A 421 34.02 1.54 -5.51
N TYR A 422 32.88 1.51 -6.22
CA TYR A 422 32.53 2.54 -7.21
C TYR A 422 32.33 3.91 -6.55
N TYR A 423 31.61 3.95 -5.43
CA TYR A 423 31.34 5.20 -4.70
C TYR A 423 32.63 5.86 -4.24
N LYS A 424 33.56 5.09 -3.68
CA LYS A 424 34.88 5.56 -3.28
C LYS A 424 35.69 6.14 -4.44
N GLN A 425 35.64 5.51 -5.62
CA GLN A 425 36.30 6.03 -6.82
C GLN A 425 35.69 7.37 -7.28
N HIS A 426 34.37 7.47 -7.27
CA HIS A 426 33.67 8.70 -7.66
C HIS A 426 33.89 9.82 -6.64
N LEU A 427 33.83 9.53 -5.34
CA LEU A 427 34.14 10.46 -4.26
C LEU A 427 35.57 10.99 -4.39
N ALA A 428 36.55 10.11 -4.63
CA ALA A 428 37.95 10.52 -4.81
C ALA A 428 38.10 11.52 -5.97
N LYS A 429 37.46 11.23 -7.11
CA LYS A 429 37.46 12.15 -8.26
C LYS A 429 36.81 13.50 -7.92
N ARG A 430 35.73 13.53 -7.15
CA ARG A 430 35.05 14.78 -6.75
C ARG A 430 35.91 15.62 -5.80
N LEU A 431 36.47 15.00 -4.75
CA LEU A 431 37.34 15.68 -3.78
C LEU A 431 38.61 16.25 -4.43
N LEU A 432 39.32 15.44 -5.21
CA LEU A 432 40.60 15.87 -5.81
C LEU A 432 40.43 16.88 -6.95
N SER A 433 39.29 16.84 -7.66
CA SER A 433 39.03 17.81 -8.73
C SER A 433 38.48 19.15 -8.23
N GLY A 434 38.19 19.30 -6.93
CA GLY A 434 37.61 20.51 -6.35
C GLY A 434 36.22 20.84 -6.88
N LYS A 435 35.47 19.81 -7.34
CA LYS A 435 34.13 19.95 -7.96
C LYS A 435 33.00 19.48 -7.05
N THR A 436 33.16 19.53 -5.74
CA THR A 436 32.06 19.26 -4.80
C THR A 436 31.08 20.43 -4.83
N VAL A 437 29.78 20.14 -4.96
CA VAL A 437 28.72 21.18 -4.91
C VAL A 437 28.35 21.52 -3.47
N SER A 438 28.33 20.51 -2.58
CA SER A 438 28.06 20.66 -1.15
C SER A 438 28.78 19.57 -0.36
N ASP A 439 29.69 19.97 0.52
CA ASP A 439 30.38 19.04 1.42
C ASP A 439 29.42 18.47 2.47
N ASP A 440 28.36 19.20 2.81
CA ASP A 440 27.35 18.77 3.79
C ASP A 440 26.48 17.65 3.23
N ALA A 441 26.11 17.70 1.94
CA ALA A 441 25.39 16.63 1.27
C ALA A 441 26.23 15.33 1.20
N GLU A 442 27.53 15.45 0.92
CA GLU A 442 28.45 14.29 0.91
C GLU A 442 28.57 13.66 2.30
N LYS A 443 28.74 14.47 3.35
CA LYS A 443 28.78 14.00 4.73
C LYS A 443 27.46 13.36 5.15
N SER A 444 26.32 13.94 4.78
CA SER A 444 25.00 13.38 5.07
C SER A 444 24.85 11.98 4.49
N LEU A 445 25.23 11.79 3.22
CA LEU A 445 25.19 10.47 2.59
C LEU A 445 26.11 9.46 3.29
N ILE A 446 27.33 9.87 3.68
CA ILE A 446 28.25 9.00 4.44
C ILE A 446 27.64 8.60 5.79
N VAL A 447 26.99 9.53 6.50
CA VAL A 447 26.30 9.23 7.75
C VAL A 447 25.18 8.21 7.54
N LYS A 448 24.38 8.35 6.47
CA LYS A 448 23.34 7.36 6.15
C LYS A 448 23.95 5.99 5.82
N LEU A 449 25.02 5.93 5.05
CA LEU A 449 25.75 4.68 4.77
C LEU A 449 26.31 4.04 6.06
N LYS A 450 26.81 4.85 6.99
CA LYS A 450 27.31 4.41 8.29
C LYS A 450 26.21 3.82 9.16
N THR A 451 25.01 4.40 9.14
CA THR A 451 23.86 3.86 9.87
C THR A 451 23.43 2.51 9.31
N GLU A 452 23.48 2.30 7.99
CA GLU A 452 23.06 1.05 7.36
C GLU A 452 24.11 -0.08 7.45
N CYS A 453 25.39 0.24 7.25
CA CYS A 453 26.46 -0.77 7.11
C CYS A 453 27.48 -0.75 8.26
N GLY A 454 27.38 0.21 9.18
CA GLY A 454 28.29 0.36 10.30
C GLY A 454 29.59 1.10 9.96
N TYR A 455 30.38 1.34 11.01
CA TYR A 455 31.61 2.16 10.94
C TYR A 455 32.69 1.60 10.00
N GLN A 456 32.85 0.27 9.94
CA GLN A 456 33.91 -0.34 9.13
C GLN A 456 33.73 -0.07 7.63
N PHE A 457 32.47 0.04 7.17
CA PHE A 457 32.13 0.34 5.79
C PHE A 457 32.51 1.78 5.39
N THR A 458 32.27 2.75 6.28
CA THR A 458 32.50 4.17 5.98
C THR A 458 33.87 4.70 6.40
N SER A 459 34.62 3.97 7.21
CA SER A 459 35.92 4.39 7.77
C SER A 459 36.89 4.93 6.70
N LYS A 460 36.97 4.28 5.53
CA LYS A 460 37.82 4.74 4.42
C LYS A 460 37.32 6.04 3.81
N LEU A 461 36.00 6.19 3.63
CA LEU A 461 35.37 7.39 3.08
C LEU A 461 35.52 8.58 4.04
N GLU A 462 35.33 8.37 5.35
CA GLU A 462 35.56 9.36 6.39
C GLU A 462 37.05 9.77 6.47
N GLY A 463 37.95 8.80 6.27
CA GLY A 463 39.38 9.03 6.15
C GLY A 463 39.74 9.96 4.99
N MET A 464 39.06 9.82 3.83
CA MET A 464 39.29 10.71 2.68
C MET A 464 38.95 12.18 3.01
N PHE A 465 37.86 12.45 3.72
CA PHE A 465 37.53 13.81 4.18
C PHE A 465 38.53 14.35 5.20
N THR A 466 38.97 13.49 6.11
CA THR A 466 39.98 13.85 7.13
C THR A 466 41.30 14.21 6.48
N ASP A 467 41.72 13.45 5.46
CA ASP A 467 42.92 13.71 4.67
C ASP A 467 42.84 15.06 3.93
N MET A 468 41.67 15.40 3.34
CA MET A 468 41.49 16.71 2.67
C MET A 468 41.69 17.86 3.65
N LYS A 469 41.02 17.82 4.81
CA LYS A 469 41.13 18.88 5.83
C LYS A 469 42.55 18.98 6.40
N THR A 470 43.16 17.84 6.71
CA THR A 470 44.53 17.79 7.25
C THR A 470 45.54 18.31 6.23
N SER A 471 45.30 18.08 4.94
CA SER A 471 46.14 18.61 3.86
C SER A 471 46.11 20.13 3.81
N GLU A 472 44.94 20.75 3.96
CA GLU A 472 44.80 22.21 4.01
C GLU A 472 45.57 22.83 5.19
N ASP A 473 45.43 22.24 6.37
CA ASP A 473 46.14 22.68 7.57
C ASP A 473 47.66 22.49 7.43
N THR A 474 48.08 21.37 6.85
CA THR A 474 49.50 21.08 6.56
C THR A 474 50.08 22.08 5.57
N MET A 475 49.34 22.43 4.50
CA MET A 475 49.77 23.43 3.52
C MET A 475 49.87 24.83 4.14
N ARG A 476 48.94 25.20 5.03
CA ARG A 476 49.02 26.46 5.78
C ARG A 476 50.27 26.51 6.66
N GLY A 477 50.59 25.42 7.35
CA GLY A 477 51.82 25.29 8.14
C GLY A 477 53.10 25.33 7.29
N PHE A 478 53.09 24.71 6.11
CA PHE A 478 54.22 24.71 5.19
C PHE A 478 54.58 26.14 4.75
N TYR A 479 53.60 26.91 4.25
CA TYR A 479 53.85 28.29 3.86
C TYR A 479 54.13 29.22 5.04
N GLY A 480 53.59 28.94 6.23
CA GLY A 480 53.92 29.68 7.44
C GLY A 480 55.38 29.49 7.90
N SER A 481 55.97 28.32 7.63
CA SER A 481 57.37 28.00 7.96
C SER A 481 58.36 28.39 6.86
N HIS A 482 57.88 28.64 5.64
CA HIS A 482 58.69 28.99 4.47
C HIS A 482 58.14 30.24 3.76
N PRO A 483 58.10 31.42 4.43
CA PRO A 483 57.57 32.66 3.85
C PRO A 483 58.33 33.12 2.60
N GLU A 484 59.59 32.70 2.43
CA GLU A 484 60.43 32.98 1.26
C GLU A 484 59.91 32.34 -0.04
N LEU A 485 58.98 31.37 0.04
CA LEU A 485 58.37 30.74 -1.13
C LEU A 485 57.24 31.57 -1.75
N SER A 486 56.90 32.72 -1.17
CA SER A 486 55.79 33.58 -1.62
C SER A 486 56.01 34.24 -2.99
N GLU A 487 57.25 34.42 -3.43
CA GLU A 487 57.59 35.00 -4.74
C GLU A 487 57.76 33.96 -5.87
N GLY A 488 57.74 32.66 -5.54
CA GLY A 488 58.01 31.54 -6.45
C GLY A 488 56.77 30.85 -7.03
N PRO A 489 56.94 29.68 -7.69
CA PRO A 489 55.82 28.86 -8.14
C PRO A 489 55.00 28.38 -6.93
N THR A 490 53.68 28.50 -7.00
CA THR A 490 52.78 28.05 -5.93
C THR A 490 52.56 26.53 -6.03
N LEU A 491 52.90 25.81 -4.96
CA LEU A 491 52.61 24.39 -4.79
C LEU A 491 51.42 24.20 -3.84
N THR A 492 50.45 23.39 -4.23
CA THR A 492 49.37 22.92 -3.35
C THR A 492 49.39 21.40 -3.33
N VAL A 493 49.59 20.82 -2.14
CA VAL A 493 49.70 19.37 -1.97
C VAL A 493 48.49 18.84 -1.20
N GLN A 494 47.90 17.78 -1.73
CA GLN A 494 46.91 16.97 -1.04
C GLN A 494 47.58 15.66 -0.61
N ILE A 495 47.71 15.47 0.70
CA ILE A 495 48.34 14.29 1.31
C ILE A 495 47.25 13.24 1.53
N LEU A 496 47.43 12.08 0.90
CA LEU A 496 46.43 11.00 0.90
C LEU A 496 46.96 9.79 1.67
N THR A 497 46.17 9.24 2.58
CA THR A 497 46.53 8.04 3.34
C THR A 497 46.37 6.78 2.48
N THR A 498 47.48 6.05 2.26
CA THR A 498 47.48 4.76 1.55
C THR A 498 46.53 3.78 2.23
N GLY A 499 45.53 3.28 1.48
CA GLY A 499 44.50 2.35 1.97
C GLY A 499 43.10 2.97 2.15
N SER A 500 43.01 4.28 2.37
CA SER A 500 41.73 5.02 2.39
C SER A 500 41.28 5.42 0.98
N TRP A 501 42.23 5.72 0.10
CA TRP A 501 41.97 6.17 -1.27
C TRP A 501 42.08 5.03 -2.29
N PRO A 502 41.39 5.12 -3.44
CA PRO A 502 41.69 4.27 -4.59
C PRO A 502 43.07 4.64 -5.15
N THR A 503 44.11 3.92 -4.75
CA THR A 503 45.48 4.19 -5.20
C THR A 503 45.81 3.42 -6.47
N GLN A 504 46.40 4.13 -7.44
CA GLN A 504 47.08 3.56 -8.60
C GLN A 504 48.59 3.41 -8.31
N PRO A 505 49.29 2.49 -8.98
CA PRO A 505 50.75 2.44 -8.91
C PRO A 505 51.33 3.79 -9.35
N ALA A 506 52.35 4.24 -8.62
CA ALA A 506 53.02 5.50 -8.94
C ALA A 506 53.64 5.40 -10.34
N VAL A 507 53.29 6.36 -11.19
CA VAL A 507 53.75 6.41 -12.58
C VAL A 507 55.08 7.19 -12.63
N PRO A 508 56.14 6.67 -13.28
CA PRO A 508 57.37 7.44 -13.47
C PRO A 508 57.08 8.72 -14.26
N CYS A 509 57.63 9.84 -13.80
CA CYS A 509 57.56 11.12 -14.48
C CYS A 509 58.64 12.05 -13.93
N ASN A 510 59.54 12.49 -14.80
CA ASN A 510 60.55 13.48 -14.47
C ASN A 510 59.91 14.87 -14.42
N LEU A 511 59.83 15.44 -13.22
CA LEU A 511 59.27 16.78 -13.01
C LEU A 511 60.29 17.86 -13.41
N PRO A 512 59.84 19.02 -13.92
CA PRO A 512 60.71 20.17 -14.15
C PRO A 512 61.48 20.56 -12.87
N ALA A 513 62.71 21.05 -13.03
CA ALA A 513 63.61 21.34 -11.91
C ALA A 513 62.99 22.28 -10.88
N GLU A 514 62.28 23.31 -11.33
CA GLU A 514 61.60 24.30 -10.48
C GLU A 514 60.54 23.65 -9.59
N VAL A 515 59.79 22.67 -10.13
CA VAL A 515 58.76 21.93 -9.40
C VAL A 515 59.39 20.89 -8.47
N SER A 516 60.43 20.19 -8.96
CA SER A 516 61.14 19.17 -8.17
C SER A 516 61.75 19.75 -6.90
N VAL A 517 62.33 20.96 -6.96
CA VAL A 517 62.87 21.65 -5.78
C VAL A 517 61.78 21.95 -4.76
N LEU A 518 60.59 22.39 -5.20
CA LEU A 518 59.46 22.64 -4.30
C LEU A 518 58.92 21.34 -3.68
N CYS A 519 58.81 20.27 -4.48
CA CYS A 519 58.40 18.95 -4.00
C CYS A 519 59.37 18.43 -2.93
N GLU A 520 60.68 18.63 -3.08
CA GLU A 520 61.67 18.17 -2.09
C GLU A 520 61.67 19.02 -0.81
N LYS A 521 61.48 20.34 -0.93
CA LYS A 521 61.26 21.23 0.24
C LYS A 521 60.03 20.80 1.03
N PHE A 522 58.92 20.55 0.34
CA PHE A 522 57.69 20.06 0.97
C PHE A 522 57.92 18.68 1.61
N ARG A 523 58.60 17.76 0.92
CA ARG A 523 58.93 16.43 1.44
C ARG A 523 59.74 16.52 2.73
N SER A 524 60.76 17.37 2.77
CA SER A 524 61.60 17.59 3.95
C SER A 524 60.81 18.16 5.12
N TYR A 525 59.96 19.16 4.85
CA TYR A 525 59.04 19.72 5.85
C TYR A 525 58.11 18.64 6.44
N TYR A 526 57.40 17.91 5.57
CA TYR A 526 56.42 16.92 6.01
C TYR A 526 57.06 15.76 6.78
N LEU A 527 58.19 15.22 6.30
CA LEU A 527 58.89 14.13 6.99
C LEU A 527 59.59 14.57 8.28
N GLY A 528 59.97 15.84 8.39
CA GLY A 528 60.48 16.43 9.63
C GLY A 528 59.43 16.51 10.72
N THR A 529 58.17 16.76 10.37
CA THR A 529 57.04 16.80 11.33
C THR A 529 56.41 15.41 11.55
N HIS A 530 56.49 14.51 10.55
CA HIS A 530 55.87 13.19 10.60
C HIS A 530 56.90 12.06 10.40
N THR A 531 57.59 11.73 11.49
CA THR A 531 58.61 10.67 11.50
C THR A 531 58.02 9.29 11.20
N GLY A 532 58.78 8.46 10.47
CA GLY A 532 58.39 7.09 10.12
C GLY A 532 57.42 6.96 8.93
N ARG A 533 57.03 8.07 8.27
CA ARG A 533 56.21 8.04 7.05
C ARG A 533 57.05 8.00 5.78
N ARG A 534 56.47 7.49 4.69
CA ARG A 534 57.04 7.53 3.35
C ARG A 534 56.06 8.21 2.40
N LEU A 535 56.55 9.15 1.59
CA LEU A 535 55.77 9.82 0.56
C LEU A 535 56.08 9.24 -0.82
N SER A 536 55.04 9.17 -1.65
CA SER A 536 55.11 8.85 -3.08
C SER A 536 54.24 9.83 -3.84
N TRP A 537 54.79 10.51 -4.84
CA TRP A 537 54.05 11.46 -5.66
C TRP A 537 53.21 10.72 -6.71
N GLN A 538 51.94 11.14 -6.86
CA GLN A 538 51.02 10.63 -7.89
C GLN A 538 50.87 11.68 -9.00
N THR A 539 51.85 11.71 -9.90
CA THR A 539 51.98 12.74 -10.95
C THR A 539 50.83 12.71 -11.96
N ASN A 540 50.23 11.54 -12.20
CA ASN A 540 49.05 11.35 -13.04
C ASN A 540 47.77 12.04 -12.52
N MET A 541 47.67 12.34 -11.22
CA MET A 541 46.48 12.93 -10.60
C MET A 541 46.58 14.45 -10.43
N GLY A 542 47.74 15.04 -10.70
CA GLY A 542 48.00 16.46 -10.51
C GLY A 542 47.59 17.34 -11.71
N THR A 543 47.45 18.63 -11.42
CA THR A 543 47.23 19.69 -12.41
C THR A 543 48.17 20.86 -12.16
N ALA A 544 48.48 21.62 -13.20
CA ALA A 544 49.30 22.82 -13.12
C ALA A 544 48.68 23.95 -13.93
N ASP A 545 48.89 25.18 -13.46
CA ASP A 545 48.61 26.40 -14.21
C ASP A 545 49.94 26.99 -14.67
N ILE A 546 50.15 27.04 -15.99
CA ILE A 546 51.37 27.58 -16.59
C ILE A 546 51.08 28.86 -17.38
N LYS A 547 51.98 29.83 -17.29
CA LYS A 547 51.93 31.05 -18.10
C LYS A 547 52.70 30.79 -19.40
N ALA A 548 52.00 30.80 -20.52
CA ALA A 548 52.57 30.58 -21.84
C ALA A 548 52.57 31.88 -22.66
N VAL A 549 53.63 32.09 -23.41
CA VAL A 549 53.79 33.22 -24.34
C VAL A 549 53.97 32.66 -25.76
N PHE A 550 53.09 33.03 -26.68
CA PHE A 550 53.09 32.54 -28.05
C PHE A 550 53.38 33.68 -29.05
N GLY A 551 54.16 33.38 -30.10
CA GLY A 551 54.36 34.26 -31.26
C GLY A 551 54.71 35.71 -30.90
N LYS A 552 53.89 36.67 -31.34
CA LYS A 552 54.07 38.13 -31.11
C LYS A 552 53.77 38.57 -29.67
N GLY A 553 54.07 37.75 -28.67
CA GLY A 553 53.89 38.08 -27.25
C GLY A 553 52.46 37.86 -26.72
N GLN A 554 51.66 37.01 -27.36
CA GLN A 554 50.33 36.66 -26.84
C GLN A 554 50.46 35.82 -25.57
N LYS A 555 49.86 36.28 -24.47
CA LYS A 555 49.97 35.63 -23.16
C LYS A 555 48.68 34.87 -22.85
N HIS A 556 48.84 33.62 -22.44
CA HIS A 556 47.75 32.76 -21.97
C HIS A 556 48.17 32.05 -20.68
N GLU A 557 47.19 31.74 -19.85
CA GLU A 557 47.36 30.87 -18.68
C GLU A 557 46.72 29.52 -19.03
N LEU A 558 47.52 28.46 -19.07
CA LEU A 558 47.06 27.13 -19.44
C LEU A 558 46.86 26.28 -18.18
N ASN A 559 45.62 25.82 -17.97
CA ASN A 559 45.32 24.80 -16.98
C ASN A 559 45.50 23.43 -17.64
N VAL A 560 46.51 22.69 -17.20
CA VAL A 560 46.99 21.45 -17.81
C VAL A 560 47.20 20.36 -16.75
N SER A 561 47.30 19.09 -17.16
CA SER A 561 47.76 18.01 -16.27
C SER A 561 49.26 18.12 -15.98
N THR A 562 49.74 17.46 -14.92
CA THR A 562 51.19 17.41 -14.63
C THR A 562 52.01 16.90 -15.81
N PHE A 563 51.52 15.87 -16.51
CA PHE A 563 52.19 15.31 -17.70
C PHE A 563 52.28 16.34 -18.84
N GLN A 564 51.19 17.08 -19.07
CA GLN A 564 51.18 18.15 -20.08
C GLN A 564 52.15 19.28 -19.70
N MET A 565 52.24 19.65 -18.42
CA MET A 565 53.24 20.61 -17.94
C MET A 565 54.66 20.11 -18.20
N CYS A 566 54.98 18.86 -17.88
CA CYS A 566 56.31 18.30 -18.09
C CYS A 566 56.72 18.36 -19.57
N VAL A 567 55.80 18.02 -20.48
CA VAL A 567 56.03 18.13 -21.94
C VAL A 567 56.24 19.57 -22.38
N LEU A 568 55.37 20.50 -21.95
CA LEU A 568 55.43 21.89 -22.39
C LEU A 568 56.68 22.63 -21.88
N MET A 569 57.17 22.28 -20.69
CA MET A 569 58.37 22.90 -20.12
C MET A 569 59.65 22.55 -20.90
N LEU A 570 59.70 21.42 -21.63
CA LEU A 570 60.84 21.07 -22.47
C LEU A 570 61.07 22.09 -23.60
N PHE A 571 59.99 22.70 -24.10
CA PHE A 571 60.06 23.66 -25.20
C PHE A 571 60.68 25.01 -24.82
N ASN A 572 60.95 25.26 -23.53
CA ASN A 572 61.71 26.43 -23.12
C ASN A 572 63.20 26.32 -23.51
N ASN A 573 63.71 25.10 -23.74
CA ASN A 573 65.11 24.83 -24.07
C ASN A 573 65.31 24.26 -25.48
N SER A 574 64.22 23.98 -26.22
CA SER A 574 64.27 23.33 -27.53
C SER A 574 63.06 23.72 -28.36
N ASP A 575 63.30 24.22 -29.58
CA ASP A 575 62.21 24.66 -30.47
C ASP A 575 61.44 23.49 -31.13
N ARG A 576 62.10 22.32 -31.21
CA ARG A 576 61.60 21.12 -31.88
C ARG A 576 62.04 19.87 -31.14
N LEU A 577 61.11 18.96 -30.89
CA LEU A 577 61.34 17.70 -30.18
C LEU A 577 60.60 16.54 -30.87
N SER A 578 61.23 15.39 -30.96
CA SER A 578 60.60 14.13 -31.39
C SER A 578 59.85 13.45 -30.25
N TYR A 579 58.94 12.53 -30.59
CA TYR A 579 58.25 11.68 -29.61
C TYR A 579 59.24 10.99 -28.65
N LYS A 580 60.32 10.39 -29.18
CA LYS A 580 61.32 9.65 -28.39
C LYS A 580 62.11 10.56 -27.45
N GLU A 581 62.46 11.78 -27.90
CA GLU A 581 63.14 12.76 -27.03
C GLU A 581 62.24 13.20 -25.87
N ILE A 582 60.94 13.42 -26.13
CA ILE A 582 59.97 13.76 -25.10
C ILE A 582 59.78 12.58 -24.13
N GLU A 583 59.66 11.36 -24.64
CA GLU A 583 59.51 10.14 -23.84
C GLU A 583 60.72 9.93 -22.94
N GLN A 584 61.93 10.05 -23.46
CA GLN A 584 63.15 9.90 -22.68
C GLN A 584 63.33 11.01 -21.64
N ALA A 585 63.01 12.26 -21.99
CA ALA A 585 63.16 13.38 -21.07
C ALA A 585 62.15 13.34 -19.92
N THR A 586 60.90 12.95 -20.21
CA THR A 586 59.80 12.98 -19.23
C THR A 586 59.59 11.65 -18.50
N GLU A 587 60.05 10.52 -19.04
CA GLU A 587 59.76 9.16 -18.56
C GLU A 587 58.27 8.81 -18.42
N ILE A 588 57.38 9.58 -19.07
CA ILE A 588 55.94 9.32 -19.06
C ILE A 588 55.67 8.03 -19.86
N PRO A 589 54.85 7.08 -19.34
CA PRO A 589 54.53 5.87 -20.10
C PRO A 589 53.88 6.17 -21.45
N ALA A 590 54.26 5.40 -22.46
CA ALA A 590 53.81 5.60 -23.84
C ALA A 590 52.29 5.79 -24.03
N PRO A 591 51.39 5.02 -23.37
CA PRO A 591 49.95 5.22 -23.52
C PRO A 591 49.47 6.61 -23.05
N GLU A 592 50.02 7.09 -21.93
CA GLU A 592 49.67 8.40 -21.36
C GLU A 592 50.35 9.54 -22.13
N LEU A 593 51.60 9.34 -22.58
CA LEU A 593 52.31 10.31 -23.40
C LEU A 593 51.61 10.55 -24.74
N ARG A 594 51.15 9.50 -25.42
CA ARG A 594 50.38 9.64 -26.67
C ARG A 594 49.09 10.42 -26.46
N ARG A 595 48.34 10.17 -25.38
CA ARG A 595 47.12 10.94 -25.02
C ARG A 595 47.44 12.40 -24.72
N CYS A 596 48.53 12.63 -23.99
CA CYS A 596 49.04 13.95 -23.66
C CYS A 596 49.35 14.74 -24.94
N LEU A 597 50.20 14.20 -25.82
CA LEU A 597 50.57 14.83 -27.09
C LEU A 597 49.36 15.02 -28.02
N GLN A 598 48.43 14.07 -28.06
CA GLN A 598 47.19 14.22 -28.83
C GLN A 598 46.35 15.41 -28.33
N SER A 599 46.22 15.57 -27.01
CA SER A 599 45.48 16.71 -26.44
C SER A 599 46.14 18.07 -26.72
N LEU A 600 47.48 18.10 -26.76
CA LEU A 600 48.27 19.30 -26.95
C LEU A 600 48.46 19.67 -28.43
N ALA A 601 48.42 18.71 -29.35
CA ALA A 601 48.75 18.90 -30.76
C ALA A 601 47.53 18.79 -31.71
N CYS A 602 46.63 17.85 -31.45
CA CYS A 602 45.62 17.43 -32.43
C CYS A 602 44.23 18.03 -32.19
N VAL A 603 43.98 18.59 -31.00
CA VAL A 603 42.68 19.18 -30.64
C VAL A 603 42.59 20.62 -31.14
N LYS A 604 41.75 20.84 -32.15
CA LYS A 604 41.52 22.18 -32.73
C LYS A 604 41.09 23.19 -31.65
N GLY A 605 41.77 24.33 -31.58
CA GLY A 605 41.49 25.38 -30.59
C GLY A 605 42.15 25.15 -29.22
N LYS A 606 42.83 24.02 -29.03
CA LYS A 606 43.68 23.72 -27.87
C LYS A 606 45.07 23.23 -28.27
N ASN A 607 45.38 23.28 -29.56
CA ASN A 607 46.62 22.80 -30.15
C ASN A 607 47.76 23.81 -29.90
N VAL A 608 48.27 23.81 -28.67
CA VAL A 608 49.38 24.68 -28.23
C VAL A 608 50.73 24.26 -28.81
N ILE A 609 50.85 23.01 -29.24
CA ILE A 609 51.95 22.52 -30.07
C ILE A 609 51.40 22.06 -31.43
N LYS A 610 52.27 21.90 -32.43
CA LYS A 610 51.95 21.30 -33.73
C LYS A 610 52.72 20.02 -33.90
N LYS A 611 52.05 19.05 -34.51
CA LYS A 611 52.64 17.79 -34.95
C LYS A 611 53.04 17.90 -36.43
N GLU A 612 54.21 17.37 -36.77
CA GLU A 612 54.73 17.24 -38.13
C GLU A 612 55.14 15.78 -38.40
N PRO A 613 54.54 15.09 -39.40
CA PRO A 613 53.42 15.51 -40.25
C PRO A 613 52.09 15.49 -39.50
N MET A 614 51.13 16.35 -39.85
CA MET A 614 49.84 16.42 -39.13
C MET A 614 48.96 15.19 -39.38
N SER A 615 48.55 14.51 -38.31
CA SER A 615 47.52 13.45 -38.34
C SER A 615 46.76 13.40 -37.00
N LYS A 616 45.73 12.55 -36.88
CA LYS A 616 44.93 12.40 -35.64
C LYS A 616 45.64 11.58 -34.57
N ASP A 617 46.48 10.64 -34.98
CA ASP A 617 47.18 9.69 -34.11
C ASP A 617 48.59 10.18 -33.81
N ILE A 618 49.20 9.68 -32.74
CA ILE A 618 50.58 9.99 -32.37
C ILE A 618 51.46 8.76 -32.68
N GLY A 619 52.43 8.93 -33.57
CA GLY A 619 53.47 7.98 -33.95
C GLY A 619 54.81 8.29 -33.28
N GLU A 620 55.74 7.33 -33.35
CA GLU A 620 57.04 7.42 -32.65
C GLU A 620 58.09 8.27 -33.38
N ASP A 621 57.88 8.53 -34.67
CA ASP A 621 58.75 9.36 -35.50
C ASP A 621 58.19 10.78 -35.70
N ASP A 622 57.11 11.11 -34.98
CA ASP A 622 56.49 12.44 -35.04
C ASP A 622 57.38 13.50 -34.41
N LEU A 623 57.36 14.69 -35.01
CA LEU A 623 58.03 15.87 -34.50
C LEU A 623 57.01 16.88 -33.99
N PHE A 624 57.34 17.52 -32.88
CA PHE A 624 56.51 18.50 -32.20
C PHE A 624 57.23 19.85 -32.12
N VAL A 625 56.50 20.91 -32.42
CA VAL A 625 56.97 22.31 -32.34
C VAL A 625 55.93 23.19 -31.68
N VAL A 626 56.33 24.29 -31.04
CA VAL A 626 55.38 25.24 -30.44
C VAL A 626 54.49 25.86 -31.52
N ASN A 627 53.19 25.99 -31.24
CA ASN A 627 52.27 26.66 -32.15
C ASN A 627 52.25 28.17 -31.91
N ASP A 628 53.16 28.92 -32.52
CA ASP A 628 53.17 30.40 -32.44
C ASP A 628 51.92 31.09 -33.00
N LYS A 629 51.10 30.36 -33.76
CA LYS A 629 49.82 30.85 -34.30
C LYS A 629 48.63 30.47 -33.42
N PHE A 630 48.87 29.89 -32.24
CA PHE A 630 47.82 29.57 -31.28
C PHE A 630 47.09 30.85 -30.86
N THR A 631 45.76 30.84 -30.92
CA THR A 631 44.91 31.95 -30.48
C THR A 631 43.71 31.37 -29.74
N SER A 632 43.31 32.04 -28.67
CA SER A 632 42.12 31.70 -27.89
C SER A 632 41.32 32.95 -27.55
N LYS A 633 39.99 32.82 -27.50
CA LYS A 633 39.10 33.88 -27.01
C LYS A 633 39.26 34.13 -25.51
N PHE A 634 39.81 33.17 -24.77
CA PHE A 634 39.96 33.22 -23.32
C PHE A 634 41.44 33.35 -22.94
N TYR A 635 41.72 34.21 -21.95
CA TYR A 635 43.05 34.34 -21.35
C TYR A 635 43.46 33.05 -20.62
N LYS A 636 42.55 32.49 -19.80
CA LYS A 636 42.72 31.18 -19.18
C LYS A 636 42.16 30.09 -20.09
N VAL A 637 42.99 29.13 -20.48
CA VAL A 637 42.63 28.03 -21.39
C VAL A 637 42.81 26.71 -20.67
N LYS A 638 41.74 25.92 -20.57
CA LYS A 638 41.80 24.57 -19.99
C LYS A 638 42.01 23.51 -21.06
N ILE A 639 43.14 22.83 -20.99
CA ILE A 639 43.47 21.70 -21.87
C ILE A 639 43.17 20.42 -21.09
N GLY A 640 42.10 19.74 -21.47
CA GLY A 640 41.77 18.43 -20.89
C GLY A 640 42.60 17.34 -21.54
N THR A 641 42.87 16.26 -20.81
CA THR A 641 43.39 15.02 -21.38
C THR A 641 42.34 14.39 -22.30
N VAL A 642 42.77 13.77 -23.41
CA VAL A 642 41.86 13.04 -24.29
C VAL A 642 41.35 11.81 -23.53
N VAL A 643 40.03 11.71 -23.36
CA VAL A 643 39.39 10.55 -22.74
C VAL A 643 39.61 9.33 -23.62
N ALA A 644 39.99 8.19 -23.05
CA ALA A 644 40.11 6.94 -23.79
C ALA A 644 38.79 6.66 -24.54
N GLN A 645 38.85 6.44 -25.86
CA GLN A 645 37.65 6.12 -26.65
C GLN A 645 37.05 4.74 -26.35
N LYS A 646 37.62 4.00 -25.40
CA LYS A 646 37.09 2.80 -24.75
C LYS A 646 37.89 2.66 -23.47
N GLU A 647 37.23 2.39 -22.35
CA GLU A 647 37.92 1.83 -21.18
C GLU A 647 38.76 0.65 -21.64
N THR A 648 40.05 0.68 -21.31
CA THR A 648 40.97 -0.43 -21.59
C THR A 648 40.54 -1.66 -20.79
N GLU A 649 40.48 -2.83 -21.44
CA GLU A 649 40.13 -4.12 -20.81
C GLU A 649 40.72 -4.39 -19.40
N PRO A 650 41.95 -3.94 -19.04
CA PRO A 650 42.44 -4.10 -17.67
C PRO A 650 41.60 -3.39 -16.59
N GLU A 651 40.98 -2.24 -16.86
CA GLU A 651 40.09 -1.56 -15.89
C GLU A 651 38.79 -2.35 -15.67
N LYS A 652 38.34 -3.12 -16.69
CA LYS A 652 37.21 -4.07 -16.59
C LYS A 652 37.56 -5.37 -15.88
N GLN A 653 38.83 -5.77 -15.87
CA GLN A 653 39.30 -6.98 -15.19
C GLN A 653 39.59 -6.74 -13.71
N GLU A 654 40.08 -5.56 -13.31
CA GLU A 654 40.24 -5.23 -11.88
C GLU A 654 38.90 -4.96 -11.16
N THR A 655 37.79 -4.82 -11.90
CA THR A 655 36.42 -4.62 -11.38
C THR A 655 35.50 -5.84 -11.53
N ARG A 656 35.99 -6.96 -12.07
CA ARG A 656 35.26 -8.24 -12.12
C ARG A 656 35.62 -9.18 -10.97
#